data_AF-A0A0D8XMX1-F1
#
_entry.id   AF-A0A0D8XMX1-F1
#
_cell.length_a   1.000
_cell.length_b   1.000
_cell.length_c   1.000
_cell.angle_alpha   90.00
_cell.angle_beta   90.00
_cell.angle_gamma   90.00
#
_symmetry.space_group_name_H-M   'P 1'
#
loop_
_entity.id
_entity.type
_entity.pdbx_description
1 polymer ?
#
loop_
_entity_poly.entity_id
_entity_poly.type
_entity_poly.pdbx_seq_one_letter_code
_entity_poly.pdbx_strand_id
1 'polypeptide(L)'
;MKPHSTASNLIAATSTSNAYVIDIERKSVDTIFDLPVGNLSCTNNGIQASSSYLAFHVEGEGGKLGAIPVGTKGRRLRKDISIICAHGGIGEFIDKGNSLDWSEDGKLLAISADKGRQICIYDVRADTSPIQKLDVHQGLGRESRVLFCGDRLLSSGFTNKRTQEVQVLDMGKLDKPIHIQEYVSATGILMPFYDPDTELIFLVGKGTNKIFMAEFRTRVPYLSPVYEMSMLEQNLGACLGSKRCVSVMDGEVDTLYQLTKHSIIPLPCIVPRRSYRDFHADLFPDTRGPKEGCTADEWLSGSNAIPSKISLAPISTSTRQSASQSSSGTHDNLPVAVEKEIATSVPVPFIKPESHQRTSSVLQIVDNGTASESNIVSHHKPAQTLSGCQKSEWSTEGRSIVTSPPAAPIRIRQWNRKSEVSGRSISARIRPKSCVVGQIASKFRHVELKSNSALFTNLRNVNTQLPLETNGACVSGKFIAVPLRGPAGIVGIYDISKPGKLPDGVMDGIFNKALVTDLHWNPFNDEELAISTDVGIVNFWRLRVDDGPRNEMQPEKVMNVGREKILCFQFHPMASDLLALALSNNSIEIWESNTLSRRVRIVTHSAAVMALAWSSDGHRLVSVGKDLMLNVHQPQLGDECLIAQKKVLERGHSGRLFYACDDRLIVIVGMTRNSSRQVQLLDSSSLEEIYTQQIDSGTQPLIPFYDYDSSVVFLSGKGSRIINMYEICYDFPYLLPLSPYIARSIGQAIAFHNKKMCDVMAVEFQRAWRISEKTIEQLVFRVPRVKKDLFQSDLFPDALVTWRPVMTAEEWLSGSMKTPQFESLKPDGVGILAQSAPLSSRVSSAEKICNSKIKAPLEKQMTGRKVVHCWSTKIEGLTATQDDMEGVSEQEWAEAS
;
A
#
# COMPACT_ATOMS: atom_id res chain seq x y z
N MET A 1 -30.33 36.55 9.65
CA MET A 1 -30.09 35.58 10.74
C MET A 1 -30.03 34.15 10.20
N LYS A 2 -28.89 33.75 9.63
CA LYS A 2 -28.50 32.35 9.45
C LYS A 2 -27.39 32.07 10.46
N PRO A 3 -27.45 31.01 11.28
CA PRO A 3 -26.28 30.57 12.02
C PRO A 3 -25.46 29.62 11.13
N HIS A 4 -24.19 29.98 10.91
CA HIS A 4 -23.16 29.04 10.48
C HIS A 4 -22.79 28.12 11.65
N SER A 5 -22.65 26.81 11.40
CA SER A 5 -21.84 25.94 12.26
C SER A 5 -21.06 24.91 11.45
N THR A 6 -19.78 25.21 11.24
CA THR A 6 -18.68 24.27 10.99
C THR A 6 -18.36 23.46 12.25
N ALA A 7 -18.01 22.18 12.10
CA ALA A 7 -17.25 21.44 13.11
C ALA A 7 -16.20 20.53 12.43
N SER A 8 -14.97 21.03 12.46
CA SER A 8 -13.69 20.38 12.20
C SER A 8 -13.23 19.59 13.43
N ASN A 9 -12.64 18.39 13.25
CA ASN A 9 -11.82 17.78 14.30
C ASN A 9 -10.44 18.44 14.32
N LEU A 10 -10.38 19.57 15.02
CA LEU A 10 -9.20 20.09 15.69
C LEU A 10 -8.93 19.21 16.93
N ILE A 11 -7.73 18.68 17.06
CA ILE A 11 -7.19 18.34 18.38
C ILE A 11 -6.77 19.67 18.99
N ALA A 12 -7.36 20.03 20.12
CA ALA A 12 -7.07 21.24 20.85
C ALA A 12 -5.61 21.22 21.35
N ALA A 13 -4.73 21.96 20.65
CA ALA A 13 -3.54 22.54 21.24
C ALA A 13 -3.92 23.96 21.70
N THR A 14 -4.03 24.15 23.00
CA THR A 14 -4.36 25.42 23.62
C THR A 14 -3.23 26.45 23.46
N SER A 15 -3.64 27.69 23.19
CA SER A 15 -2.94 28.98 23.30
C SER A 15 -1.94 29.41 22.20
N THR A 16 -2.41 30.38 21.41
CA THR A 16 -1.72 31.57 20.87
C THR A 16 -0.34 31.43 20.24
N SER A 17 -0.30 31.15 18.93
CA SER A 17 0.47 31.90 17.90
C SER A 17 0.42 31.13 16.57
N ASN A 18 0.07 31.83 15.48
CA ASN A 18 0.10 31.44 14.05
C ASN A 18 0.53 29.99 13.71
N ALA A 19 -0.33 29.00 13.94
CA ALA A 19 -0.09 27.64 13.44
C ALA A 19 -0.46 27.58 11.95
N TYR A 20 0.54 27.56 11.08
CA TYR A 20 0.35 27.32 9.65
C TYR A 20 -0.19 25.90 9.45
N VAL A 21 -1.30 25.75 8.71
CA VAL A 21 -1.67 24.46 8.14
C VAL A 21 -0.61 24.18 7.08
N ILE A 22 0.09 23.04 7.15
CA ILE A 22 1.08 22.61 6.15
C ILE A 22 0.55 21.34 5.50
N ASP A 23 0.45 21.33 4.18
CA ASP A 23 0.07 20.17 3.39
C ASP A 23 1.33 19.48 2.84
N ILE A 24 1.39 18.16 2.90
CA ILE A 24 2.50 17.39 2.32
C ILE A 24 1.97 16.72 1.06
N GLU A 25 2.29 17.30 -0.10
CA GLU A 25 1.73 16.84 -1.37
C GLU A 25 2.58 15.71 -1.97
N ARG A 26 1.97 14.54 -2.19
CA ARG A 26 2.66 13.41 -2.83
C ARG A 26 2.49 13.46 -4.35
N LYS A 27 3.48 14.04 -5.04
CA LYS A 27 3.53 14.02 -6.52
C LYS A 27 4.06 12.67 -7.00
N SER A 28 3.18 11.73 -7.34
CA SER A 28 3.58 10.39 -7.84
C SER A 28 4.46 10.45 -9.10
N VAL A 29 4.33 11.53 -9.89
CA VAL A 29 5.14 11.80 -11.10
C VAL A 29 6.61 12.07 -10.76
N ASP A 30 6.89 12.48 -9.52
CA ASP A 30 8.21 12.95 -9.10
C ASP A 30 9.01 11.88 -8.35
N THR A 31 8.40 10.72 -8.11
CA THR A 31 9.06 9.57 -7.50
C THR A 31 10.08 8.95 -8.45
N ILE A 32 11.26 8.62 -7.91
CA ILE A 32 12.32 7.90 -8.61
C ILE A 32 12.23 6.44 -8.18
N PHE A 33 12.02 5.51 -9.11
CA PHE A 33 11.79 4.09 -8.79
C PHE A 33 12.70 3.15 -9.59
N ASP A 34 12.75 1.88 -9.18
CA ASP A 34 13.69 0.82 -9.62
C ASP A 34 15.15 1.05 -9.21
N LEU A 35 15.37 1.80 -8.12
CA LEU A 35 16.69 2.04 -7.59
C LEU A 35 17.24 0.78 -6.88
N PRO A 36 18.50 0.38 -7.13
CA PRO A 36 19.15 -0.71 -6.44
C PRO A 36 19.66 -0.26 -5.07
N VAL A 37 18.77 0.01 -4.11
CA VAL A 37 19.16 0.50 -2.77
C VAL A 37 19.67 -0.63 -1.90
N GLY A 38 20.88 -0.48 -1.36
CA GLY A 38 21.53 -1.51 -0.56
C GLY A 38 21.07 -1.59 0.89
N ASN A 39 21.38 -2.70 1.56
CA ASN A 39 21.27 -2.78 3.01
C ASN A 39 22.21 -1.75 3.66
N LEU A 40 21.62 -0.78 4.34
CA LEU A 40 22.34 0.29 5.04
C LEU A 40 23.02 -0.27 6.30
N SER A 41 24.29 -0.66 6.20
CA SER A 41 25.15 -0.96 7.34
C SER A 41 25.82 0.30 7.93
N CYS A 42 25.48 1.48 7.42
CA CYS A 42 25.98 2.76 7.88
C CYS A 42 25.13 3.33 9.02
N THR A 43 25.78 4.11 9.88
CA THR A 43 25.15 4.83 10.98
C THR A 43 24.63 6.20 10.56
N ASN A 44 24.62 6.59 9.27
CA ASN A 44 24.06 7.87 8.81
C ASN A 44 22.56 7.74 8.45
N ASN A 45 21.97 8.74 7.78
CA ASN A 45 20.55 8.76 7.40
C ASN A 45 20.24 8.07 6.05
N GLY A 46 21.22 7.38 5.44
CA GLY A 46 21.07 6.54 4.24
C GLY A 46 20.95 7.26 2.90
N ILE A 47 20.54 8.52 2.90
CA ILE A 47 20.45 9.42 1.75
C ILE A 47 20.90 10.82 2.16
N GLN A 48 21.44 11.58 1.22
CA GLN A 48 21.78 12.99 1.40
C GLN A 48 21.47 13.79 0.13
N ALA A 49 21.00 15.03 0.30
CA ALA A 49 20.72 15.95 -0.78
C ALA A 49 21.68 17.14 -0.76
N SER A 50 22.05 17.58 -1.95
CA SER A 50 22.63 18.91 -2.22
C SER A 50 21.64 19.72 -3.06
N SER A 51 22.01 20.92 -3.50
CA SER A 51 21.19 21.67 -4.47
C SER A 51 21.16 21.06 -5.87
N SER A 52 22.05 20.11 -6.17
CA SER A 52 22.23 19.59 -7.53
C SER A 52 22.12 18.08 -7.64
N TYR A 53 22.48 17.34 -6.59
CA TYR A 53 22.52 15.87 -6.57
C TYR A 53 21.91 15.29 -5.29
N LEU A 54 21.28 14.13 -5.43
CA LEU A 54 20.93 13.18 -4.37
C LEU A 54 21.95 12.04 -4.36
N ALA A 55 22.47 11.69 -3.19
CA ALA A 55 23.39 10.58 -2.98
C ALA A 55 22.78 9.54 -2.02
N PHE A 56 22.87 8.26 -2.35
CA PHE A 56 22.30 7.16 -1.55
C PHE A 56 23.12 5.87 -1.70
N HIS A 57 22.91 4.90 -0.81
CA HIS A 57 23.65 3.63 -0.86
C HIS A 57 23.10 2.67 -1.92
N VAL A 58 24.01 2.01 -2.64
CA VAL A 58 23.69 1.03 -3.70
C VAL A 58 23.93 -0.41 -3.23
N GLU A 59 23.05 -1.33 -3.62
CA GLU A 59 23.09 -2.75 -3.26
C GLU A 59 24.30 -3.49 -3.83
N GLY A 60 24.87 -4.40 -3.03
CA GLY A 60 25.88 -5.37 -3.48
C GLY A 60 27.29 -4.81 -3.72
N GLU A 61 27.49 -3.51 -3.60
CA GLU A 61 28.75 -2.85 -3.98
C GLU A 61 29.47 -2.18 -2.80
N GLY A 62 29.41 -2.78 -1.60
CA GLY A 62 30.04 -2.36 -0.34
C GLY A 62 30.94 -1.11 -0.39
N GLY A 63 30.47 0.00 0.20
CA GLY A 63 31.21 1.27 0.25
C GLY A 63 31.02 2.20 -0.96
N LYS A 64 30.14 1.85 -1.92
CA LYS A 64 29.79 2.74 -3.04
C LYS A 64 28.45 3.46 -2.83
N LEU A 65 28.38 4.69 -3.31
CA LEU A 65 27.21 5.55 -3.31
C LEU A 65 26.72 5.77 -4.75
N GLY A 66 25.41 5.72 -4.94
CA GLY A 66 24.76 6.18 -6.16
C GLY A 66 24.46 7.67 -6.05
N ALA A 67 24.76 8.43 -7.10
CA ALA A 67 24.46 9.85 -7.23
C ALA A 67 23.57 10.09 -8.45
N ILE A 68 22.51 10.87 -8.25
CA ILE A 68 21.54 11.25 -9.30
C ILE A 68 21.22 12.75 -9.19
N PRO A 69 20.98 13.47 -10.30
CA PRO A 69 20.62 14.88 -10.24
C PRO A 69 19.30 15.13 -9.49
N VAL A 70 19.21 16.22 -8.74
CA VAL A 70 17.95 16.72 -8.16
C VAL A 70 17.00 17.07 -9.30
N GLY A 71 15.72 16.70 -9.16
CA GLY A 71 14.71 16.81 -10.23
C GLY A 71 14.66 15.63 -11.20
N THR A 72 15.49 14.60 -11.00
CA THR A 72 15.33 13.30 -11.66
C THR A 72 13.96 12.71 -11.29
N LYS A 73 13.24 12.15 -12.29
CA LYS A 73 11.90 11.57 -12.11
C LYS A 73 11.76 10.25 -12.88
N GLY A 74 10.90 9.38 -12.38
CA GLY A 74 10.54 8.12 -13.03
C GLY A 74 11.55 7.00 -12.83
N ARG A 75 11.46 5.98 -13.68
CA ARG A 75 12.28 4.75 -13.61
C ARG A 75 13.77 5.05 -13.81
N ARG A 76 14.63 4.60 -12.90
CA ARG A 76 16.10 4.67 -13.03
C ARG A 76 16.72 3.34 -12.65
N LEU A 77 17.44 2.73 -13.58
CA LEU A 77 18.14 1.47 -13.37
C LEU A 77 19.59 1.72 -12.95
N ARG A 78 20.28 0.66 -12.51
CA ARG A 78 21.71 0.71 -12.12
C ARG A 78 22.62 1.42 -13.11
N LYS A 79 22.35 1.31 -14.42
CA LYS A 79 23.11 1.96 -15.51
C LYS A 79 22.91 3.47 -15.61
N ASP A 80 21.81 3.99 -15.07
CA ASP A 80 21.43 5.41 -15.14
C ASP A 80 21.95 6.19 -13.91
N ILE A 81 22.68 5.51 -13.01
CA ILE A 81 23.14 6.03 -11.72
C ILE A 81 24.66 6.18 -11.77
N SER A 82 25.15 7.39 -11.47
CA SER A 82 26.58 7.63 -11.30
C SER A 82 27.04 7.00 -9.99
N ILE A 83 28.18 6.32 -10.00
CA ILE A 83 28.70 5.63 -8.82
C ILE A 83 29.94 6.32 -8.30
N ILE A 84 29.90 6.62 -7.01
CA ILE A 84 30.98 7.21 -6.27
C ILE A 84 31.50 6.14 -5.32
N CYS A 85 32.76 5.76 -5.47
CA CYS A 85 33.41 4.83 -4.54
C CYS A 85 33.91 5.59 -3.34
N ALA A 86 33.58 5.15 -2.11
CA ALA A 86 34.22 5.69 -0.92
C ALA A 86 35.69 5.27 -0.90
N HIS A 87 36.57 6.18 -0.47
CA HIS A 87 37.97 5.87 -0.23
C HIS A 87 38.09 5.01 1.03
N GLY A 88 38.62 3.79 0.89
CA GLY A 88 38.99 2.95 2.01
C GLY A 88 40.34 3.37 2.55
N GLY A 89 40.36 4.17 3.62
CA GLY A 89 41.60 4.45 4.35
C GLY A 89 41.62 5.77 5.08
N ILE A 90 41.13 5.78 6.32
CA ILE A 90 41.69 6.55 7.44
C ILE A 90 41.56 5.65 8.68
N GLY A 91 42.62 5.56 9.49
CA GLY A 91 42.89 4.51 10.48
C GLY A 91 41.88 4.32 11.63
N GLU A 92 42.25 3.39 12.51
CA GLU A 92 41.50 2.81 13.63
C GLU A 92 40.85 3.85 14.56
N PHE A 93 39.59 4.22 14.29
CA PHE A 93 38.73 4.84 15.31
C PHE A 93 38.14 3.73 16.19
N ILE A 94 38.62 3.66 17.44
CA ILE A 94 38.25 2.64 18.42
C ILE A 94 36.87 2.94 19.06
N ASP A 95 36.39 4.19 18.99
CA ASP A 95 35.10 4.59 19.54
C ASP A 95 34.08 4.96 18.44
N LYS A 96 32.89 4.35 18.50
CA LYS A 96 31.88 4.44 17.43
C LYS A 96 30.87 5.54 17.75
N GLY A 97 31.14 6.77 17.29
CA GLY A 97 30.14 7.85 17.27
C GLY A 97 28.98 7.49 16.34
N ASN A 98 27.74 7.62 16.82
CA ASN A 98 26.54 7.28 16.05
C ASN A 98 26.06 8.42 15.14
N SER A 99 26.28 9.67 15.58
CA SER A 99 25.88 10.89 14.89
C SER A 99 26.69 12.07 15.39
N LEU A 100 26.87 13.08 14.55
CA LEU A 100 27.49 14.35 14.91
C LEU A 100 26.75 15.50 14.23
N ASP A 101 26.81 16.68 14.86
CA ASP A 101 26.31 17.93 14.28
C ASP A 101 27.09 19.13 14.82
N TRP A 102 27.23 20.17 13.99
CA TRP A 102 27.92 21.41 14.33
C TRP A 102 26.94 22.46 14.81
N SER A 103 27.36 23.30 15.77
CA SER A 103 26.63 24.53 16.08
C SER A 103 26.64 25.47 14.88
N GLU A 104 25.66 26.37 14.79
CA GLU A 104 25.49 27.26 13.63
C GLU A 104 26.73 28.15 13.37
N ASP A 105 27.42 28.55 14.43
CA ASP A 105 28.67 29.33 14.39
C ASP A 105 29.93 28.48 14.11
N GLY A 106 29.79 27.16 14.02
CA GLY A 106 30.88 26.21 13.78
C GLY A 106 31.87 26.08 14.94
N LYS A 107 31.54 26.58 16.13
CA LYS A 107 32.44 26.51 17.29
C LYS A 107 32.34 25.18 18.02
N LEU A 108 31.12 24.69 18.23
CA LEU A 108 30.85 23.49 19.01
C LEU A 108 30.50 22.32 18.09
N LEU A 109 30.94 21.14 18.49
CA LEU A 109 30.60 19.87 17.86
C LEU A 109 29.92 18.97 18.87
N ALA A 110 28.68 18.58 18.61
CA ALA A 110 27.95 17.60 19.40
C ALA A 110 28.12 16.22 18.76
N ILE A 111 28.49 15.22 19.55
CA ILE A 111 28.68 13.85 19.12
C ILE A 111 27.85 12.94 20.01
N SER A 112 27.04 12.07 19.43
CA SER A 112 26.43 10.99 20.20
C SER A 112 27.37 9.80 20.31
N ALA A 113 27.74 9.49 21.54
CA ALA A 113 28.79 8.54 21.90
C ALA A 113 28.25 7.42 22.80
N ASP A 114 29.13 6.48 23.17
CA ASP A 114 28.85 5.40 24.11
C ASP A 114 27.59 4.60 23.75
N LYS A 115 27.57 4.12 22.50
CA LYS A 115 26.46 3.36 21.92
C LYS A 115 25.11 4.03 22.14
N GLY A 116 25.11 5.36 21.96
CA GLY A 116 23.96 6.24 21.95
C GLY A 116 23.37 6.61 23.30
N ARG A 117 24.02 6.23 24.40
CA ARG A 117 23.64 6.67 25.75
C ARG A 117 24.05 8.11 26.02
N GLN A 118 25.19 8.53 25.49
CA GLN A 118 25.79 9.82 25.82
C GLN A 118 25.78 10.82 24.66
N ILE A 119 25.74 12.09 25.01
CA ILE A 119 26.09 13.20 24.12
C ILE A 119 27.33 13.88 24.68
N CYS A 120 28.35 14.02 23.85
CA CYS A 120 29.58 14.72 24.15
C CYS A 120 29.64 16.00 23.33
N ILE A 121 29.92 17.13 23.97
CA ILE A 121 30.05 18.44 23.33
C ILE A 121 31.52 18.83 23.37
N TYR A 122 32.08 19.17 22.21
CA TYR A 122 33.47 19.56 22.03
C TYR A 122 33.56 21.00 21.51
N ASP A 123 34.59 21.74 21.95
CA ASP A 123 35.11 22.87 21.20
C ASP A 123 36.36 22.36 20.49
N VAL A 124 36.22 22.15 19.19
CA VAL A 124 37.18 21.39 18.38
C VAL A 124 38.52 22.11 18.24
N ARG A 125 38.59 23.41 18.59
CA ARG A 125 39.82 24.21 18.56
C ARG A 125 40.52 24.33 19.92
N ALA A 126 39.84 24.00 21.02
CA ALA A 126 40.37 24.24 22.36
C ALA A 126 41.19 23.05 22.88
N ASP A 127 40.56 21.87 22.99
CA ASP A 127 41.17 20.66 23.58
C ASP A 127 40.58 19.39 22.97
N THR A 128 41.28 18.27 23.15
CA THR A 128 40.88 16.92 22.72
C THR A 128 39.81 16.28 23.61
N SER A 129 39.58 16.84 24.81
CA SER A 129 38.55 16.37 25.74
C SER A 129 37.21 17.11 25.51
N PRO A 130 36.05 16.44 25.70
CA PRO A 130 34.77 17.12 25.56
C PRO A 130 34.55 18.09 26.72
N ILE A 131 34.04 19.29 26.40
CA ILE A 131 33.61 20.30 27.37
C ILE A 131 32.55 19.72 28.30
N GLN A 132 31.63 18.93 27.73
CA GLN A 132 30.53 18.34 28.48
C GLN A 132 30.19 16.95 27.98
N LYS A 133 29.88 16.05 28.92
CA LYS A 133 29.37 14.70 28.67
C LYS A 133 28.04 14.54 29.41
N LEU A 134 27.00 14.12 28.69
CA LEU A 134 25.64 14.02 29.20
C LEU A 134 25.09 12.63 28.95
N ASP A 135 24.58 11.99 29.99
CA ASP A 135 23.80 10.75 29.87
C ASP A 135 22.34 11.12 29.49
N VAL A 136 21.96 10.88 28.23
CA VAL A 136 20.68 11.34 27.68
C VAL A 136 19.69 10.19 27.52
N HIS A 137 20.14 9.06 26.95
CA HIS A 137 19.26 7.93 26.63
C HIS A 137 19.61 6.68 27.42
N GLN A 138 18.61 5.84 27.72
CA GLN A 138 18.80 4.59 28.49
C GLN A 138 18.72 3.33 27.61
N GLY A 139 18.66 3.50 26.29
CA GLY A 139 18.59 2.42 25.31
C GLY A 139 19.90 1.64 25.21
N LEU A 140 20.04 0.60 26.04
CA LEU A 140 21.22 -0.28 26.14
C LEU A 140 21.81 -0.68 24.77
N GLY A 141 22.80 0.08 24.28
CA GLY A 141 23.59 -0.27 23.09
C GLY A 141 22.93 0.04 21.74
N ARG A 142 22.02 1.02 21.65
CA ARG A 142 21.29 1.34 20.42
C ARG A 142 21.75 2.64 19.74
N GLU A 143 21.43 2.79 18.46
CA GLU A 143 21.67 4.03 17.72
C GLU A 143 20.92 5.21 18.35
N SER A 144 21.50 6.39 18.21
CA SER A 144 20.97 7.69 18.65
C SER A 144 21.38 8.77 17.65
N ARG A 145 20.71 9.92 17.72
CA ARG A 145 20.96 11.09 16.90
C ARG A 145 21.08 12.33 17.78
N VAL A 146 21.89 13.30 17.35
CA VAL A 146 21.97 14.63 17.95
C VAL A 146 22.01 15.66 16.83
N LEU A 147 21.35 16.80 17.05
CA LEU A 147 21.46 18.00 16.23
C LEU A 147 21.36 19.27 17.08
N PHE A 148 21.89 20.37 16.56
CA PHE A 148 21.67 21.70 17.09
C PHE A 148 20.39 22.32 16.52
N CYS A 149 19.55 22.86 17.40
CA CYS A 149 18.38 23.67 17.06
C CYS A 149 18.59 25.07 17.65
N GLY A 150 19.43 25.88 17.00
CA GLY A 150 19.85 27.18 17.52
C GLY A 150 20.73 27.04 18.78
N ASP A 151 20.30 27.59 19.91
CA ASP A 151 20.97 27.53 21.22
C ASP A 151 20.67 26.25 22.01
N ARG A 152 20.02 25.27 21.39
CA ARG A 152 19.56 24.03 22.01
C ARG A 152 20.05 22.80 21.28
N LEU A 153 20.03 21.67 21.97
CA LEU A 153 20.29 20.36 21.40
C LEU A 153 19.00 19.54 21.35
N LEU A 154 18.74 18.91 20.21
CA LEU A 154 17.72 17.88 20.08
C LEU A 154 18.41 16.54 19.90
N SER A 155 18.05 15.57 20.74
CA SER A 155 18.55 14.21 20.64
C SER A 155 17.42 13.22 20.50
N SER A 156 17.61 12.24 19.62
CA SER A 156 16.69 11.14 19.41
C SER A 156 17.38 9.84 19.81
N GLY A 157 16.67 8.99 20.54
CA GLY A 157 17.20 7.75 21.09
C GLY A 157 16.12 6.76 21.49
N PHE A 158 16.43 5.94 22.49
CA PHE A 158 15.51 4.94 23.01
C PHE A 158 15.47 4.93 24.52
N THR A 159 14.29 4.68 25.06
CA THR A 159 14.09 4.36 26.48
C THR A 159 14.62 2.95 26.80
N ASN A 160 14.75 2.63 28.09
CA ASN A 160 15.06 1.28 28.56
C ASN A 160 14.01 0.22 28.14
N LYS A 161 12.78 0.65 27.81
CA LYS A 161 11.68 -0.18 27.30
C LYS A 161 11.68 -0.33 25.77
N ARG A 162 12.72 0.17 25.07
CA ARG A 162 12.84 0.16 23.61
C ARG A 162 11.73 0.96 22.90
N THR A 163 11.25 2.03 23.52
CA THR A 163 10.40 3.03 22.88
C THR A 163 11.30 4.11 22.28
N GLN A 164 11.01 4.58 21.07
CA GLN A 164 11.70 5.74 20.51
C GLN A 164 11.36 6.98 21.34
N GLU A 165 12.36 7.81 21.64
CA GLU A 165 12.19 9.06 22.37
C GLU A 165 12.98 10.19 21.74
N VAL A 166 12.49 11.41 21.92
CA VAL A 166 13.20 12.64 21.61
C VAL A 166 13.34 13.46 22.88
N GLN A 167 14.55 13.96 23.14
CA GLN A 167 14.87 14.83 24.25
C GLN A 167 15.42 16.16 23.74
N VAL A 168 15.01 17.26 24.36
CA VAL A 168 15.54 18.60 24.09
C VAL A 168 16.35 19.04 25.30
N LEU A 169 17.56 19.54 25.07
CA LEU A 169 18.46 20.07 26.09
C LEU A 169 18.77 21.54 25.82
N ASP A 170 18.89 22.31 26.88
CA ASP A 170 19.26 23.72 26.85
C ASP A 170 20.77 23.85 27.08
N MET A 171 21.50 24.51 26.17
CA MET A 171 22.94 24.70 26.30
C MET A 171 23.34 25.54 27.52
N GLY A 172 22.44 26.39 28.03
CA GLY A 172 22.66 27.13 29.28
C GLY A 172 22.43 26.29 30.54
N LYS A 173 21.75 25.14 30.42
CA LYS A 173 21.39 24.26 31.55
C LYS A 173 21.36 22.80 31.14
N LEU A 174 22.54 22.21 31.04
CA LEU A 174 22.73 20.88 30.47
C LEU A 174 22.54 19.71 31.48
N ASP A 175 22.25 19.98 32.75
CA ASP A 175 22.07 18.94 33.78
C ASP A 175 20.87 18.01 33.53
N LYS A 176 19.80 18.52 32.91
CA LYS A 176 18.55 17.78 32.67
C LYS A 176 17.91 18.20 31.34
N PRO A 177 17.27 17.26 30.62
CA PRO A 177 16.48 17.61 29.45
C PRO A 177 15.30 18.51 29.85
N ILE A 178 15.08 19.56 29.08
CA ILE A 178 13.96 20.49 29.25
C ILE A 178 12.66 19.92 28.66
N HIS A 179 12.76 18.95 27.76
CA HIS A 179 11.63 18.25 27.16
C HIS A 179 11.99 16.79 26.87
N ILE A 180 11.04 15.88 27.10
CA ILE A 180 11.13 14.47 26.72
C ILE A 180 9.79 14.09 26.09
N GLN A 181 9.84 13.52 24.89
CA GLN A 181 8.66 13.04 24.17
C GLN A 181 8.91 11.61 23.68
N GLU A 182 8.07 10.68 24.13
CA GLU A 182 8.06 9.31 23.62
C GLU A 182 7.16 9.21 22.38
N TYR A 183 7.54 8.32 21.45
CA TYR A 183 6.80 8.03 20.22
C TYR A 183 6.39 6.56 20.19
N VAL A 184 6.91 5.79 19.22
CA VAL A 184 6.47 4.40 18.95
C VAL A 184 7.55 3.42 19.39
N SER A 185 7.14 2.22 19.81
CA SER A 185 8.08 1.11 20.00
C SER A 185 8.49 0.55 18.63
N ALA A 186 9.76 0.73 18.27
CA ALA A 186 10.32 0.30 17.00
C ALA A 186 11.76 -0.20 17.14
N THR A 187 12.26 -0.86 16.11
CA THR A 187 13.65 -1.37 16.07
C THR A 187 14.66 -0.32 15.62
N GLY A 188 14.32 0.49 14.62
CA GLY A 188 15.17 1.58 14.13
C GLY A 188 14.93 2.91 14.84
N ILE A 189 15.90 3.82 14.72
CA ILE A 189 15.90 5.15 15.37
C ILE A 189 14.95 6.13 14.67
N LEU A 190 14.44 7.15 15.38
CA LEU A 190 13.84 8.32 14.74
C LEU A 190 14.96 9.23 14.24
N MET A 191 15.06 9.44 12.93
CA MET A 191 16.01 10.35 12.30
C MET A 191 15.44 11.77 12.37
N PRO A 192 16.06 12.69 13.13
CA PRO A 192 15.59 14.06 13.23
C PRO A 192 16.26 14.96 12.18
N PHE A 193 15.50 15.90 11.63
CA PHE A 193 15.97 16.96 10.75
C PHE A 193 15.33 18.27 11.17
N TYR A 194 16.10 19.36 11.20
CA TYR A 194 15.64 20.67 11.62
C TYR A 194 15.89 21.69 10.50
N ASP A 195 14.88 22.51 10.22
CA ASP A 195 15.00 23.67 9.36
C ASP A 195 15.02 24.95 10.22
N PRO A 196 16.13 25.71 10.24
CA PRO A 196 16.23 26.91 11.07
C PRO A 196 15.38 28.09 10.56
N ASP A 197 14.95 28.08 9.30
CA ASP A 197 14.17 29.17 8.72
C ASP A 197 12.69 29.09 9.13
N THR A 198 12.13 27.88 9.18
CA THR A 198 10.73 27.64 9.55
C THR A 198 10.55 27.10 10.96
N GLU A 199 11.65 26.79 11.64
CA GLU A 199 11.69 26.11 12.95
C GLU A 199 11.02 24.71 12.92
N LEU A 200 10.84 24.11 11.74
CA LEU A 200 10.25 22.78 11.60
C LEU A 200 11.24 21.67 11.90
N ILE A 201 10.76 20.64 12.60
CA ILE A 201 11.44 19.38 12.87
C ILE A 201 10.71 18.25 12.18
N PHE A 202 11.46 17.44 11.44
CA PHE A 202 11.00 16.21 10.81
C PHE A 202 11.61 15.01 11.54
N LEU A 203 10.79 14.10 12.04
CA LEU A 203 11.21 12.86 12.69
C LEU A 203 10.79 11.66 11.84
N VAL A 204 11.76 11.01 11.21
CA VAL A 204 11.51 9.89 10.30
C VAL A 204 11.97 8.58 10.93
N GLY A 205 11.06 7.65 11.20
CA GLY A 205 11.44 6.38 11.85
C GLY A 205 12.09 5.40 10.89
N LYS A 206 13.39 5.12 11.04
CA LYS A 206 14.14 4.11 10.29
C LYS A 206 13.53 2.72 10.50
N GLY A 207 13.28 1.98 9.41
CA GLY A 207 12.59 0.68 9.43
C GLY A 207 11.11 0.74 9.76
N THR A 208 10.55 1.94 9.98
CA THR A 208 9.12 2.17 10.15
C THR A 208 8.58 2.86 8.90
N ASN A 209 7.27 3.04 8.81
CA ASN A 209 6.64 3.85 7.77
C ASN A 209 6.09 5.19 8.32
N LYS A 210 6.56 5.65 9.48
CA LYS A 210 6.05 6.85 10.15
C LYS A 210 6.96 8.05 9.91
N ILE A 211 6.36 9.21 9.66
CA ILE A 211 7.01 10.52 9.61
C ILE A 211 6.19 11.44 10.52
N PHE A 212 6.87 12.08 11.47
CA PHE A 212 6.28 13.10 12.33
C PHE A 212 6.88 14.46 11.98
N MET A 213 6.06 15.50 12.00
CA MET A 213 6.48 16.88 11.83
C MET A 213 6.03 17.67 13.04
N ALA A 214 6.94 18.45 13.62
CA ALA A 214 6.68 19.31 14.76
C ALA A 214 7.35 20.67 14.56
N GLU A 215 6.80 21.72 15.15
CA GLU A 215 7.42 23.03 15.23
C GLU A 215 8.25 23.09 16.52
N PHE A 216 9.52 23.49 16.41
CA PHE A 216 10.41 23.72 17.54
C PHE A 216 10.14 25.10 18.13
N ARG A 217 9.93 25.18 19.44
CA ARG A 217 9.69 26.46 20.12
C ARG A 217 10.71 26.67 21.23
N THR A 218 11.04 27.93 21.48
CA THR A 218 11.90 28.33 22.61
C THR A 218 11.20 28.20 23.98
N ARG A 219 9.88 28.00 23.99
CA ARG A 219 9.05 27.88 25.20
C ARG A 219 8.16 26.64 25.12
N VAL A 220 7.66 26.18 26.27
CA VAL A 220 6.74 25.03 26.35
C VAL A 220 5.42 25.34 25.61
N PRO A 221 4.90 24.41 24.78
CA PRO A 221 5.50 23.12 24.41
C PRO A 221 6.68 23.29 23.43
N TYR A 222 7.84 22.74 23.81
CA TYR A 222 9.10 22.87 23.03
C TYR A 222 9.04 22.14 21.68
N LEU A 223 8.22 21.09 21.58
CA LEU A 223 7.85 20.43 20.33
C LEU A 223 6.33 20.50 20.19
N SER A 224 5.86 21.29 19.23
CA SER A 224 4.42 21.39 18.92
C SER A 224 4.11 20.50 17.72
N PRO A 225 3.28 19.45 17.85
CA PRO A 225 3.00 18.57 16.73
C PRO A 225 2.26 19.33 15.62
N VAL A 226 2.77 19.25 14.40
CA VAL A 226 2.18 19.88 13.20
C VAL A 226 1.47 18.83 12.34
N TYR A 227 2.14 17.70 12.08
CA TYR A 227 1.61 16.66 11.19
C TYR A 227 2.15 15.27 11.53
N GLU A 228 1.35 14.23 11.33
CA GLU A 228 1.78 12.83 11.39
C GLU A 228 1.33 12.10 10.12
N MET A 229 2.26 11.42 9.47
CA MET A 229 2.01 10.70 8.22
C MET A 229 2.49 9.25 8.28
N SER A 230 1.73 8.37 7.63
CA SER A 230 2.13 6.99 7.36
C SER A 230 2.39 6.77 5.88
N MET A 231 3.61 6.39 5.56
CA MET A 231 4.08 6.07 4.22
C MET A 231 3.66 4.66 3.81
N LEU A 232 3.58 4.42 2.49
CA LEU A 232 3.28 3.10 1.94
C LEU A 232 4.46 2.13 2.11
N GLU A 233 5.68 2.66 1.99
CA GLU A 233 6.92 1.90 2.09
C GLU A 233 7.66 2.28 3.37
N GLN A 234 8.48 1.35 3.89
CA GLN A 234 9.32 1.59 5.04
C GLN A 234 10.42 2.59 4.72
N ASN A 235 10.68 3.50 5.64
CA ASN A 235 11.81 4.43 5.58
C ASN A 235 13.10 3.64 5.80
N LEU A 236 13.93 3.51 4.76
CA LEU A 236 15.32 3.08 4.95
C LEU A 236 16.20 4.25 5.37
N GLY A 237 15.92 5.43 4.81
CA GLY A 237 16.62 6.67 5.09
C GLY A 237 15.76 7.88 4.76
N ALA A 238 16.21 9.06 5.14
CA ALA A 238 15.62 10.31 4.69
C ALA A 238 16.63 11.46 4.74
N CYS A 239 16.36 12.54 4.01
CA CYS A 239 17.10 13.79 4.14
C CYS A 239 16.22 14.98 3.72
N LEU A 240 16.51 16.16 4.27
CA LEU A 240 15.96 17.41 3.75
C LEU A 240 16.71 17.84 2.49
N GLY A 241 15.95 18.34 1.52
CA GLY A 241 16.46 19.02 0.34
C GLY A 241 17.11 20.35 0.68
N SER A 242 17.85 20.91 -0.29
CA SER A 242 18.37 22.27 -0.11
C SER A 242 17.25 23.29 -0.17
N LYS A 243 17.19 24.19 0.83
CA LYS A 243 16.24 25.33 0.87
C LYS A 243 16.25 26.16 -0.41
N ARG A 244 17.39 26.23 -1.09
CA ARG A 244 17.56 26.97 -2.36
C ARG A 244 16.86 26.33 -3.56
N CYS A 245 16.32 25.12 -3.42
CA CYS A 245 15.69 24.36 -4.49
C CYS A 245 14.17 24.24 -4.34
N VAL A 246 13.58 24.84 -3.30
CA VAL A 246 12.14 24.77 -3.06
C VAL A 246 11.37 25.65 -4.06
N SER A 247 10.16 25.22 -4.44
CA SER A 247 9.28 26.02 -5.30
C SER A 247 8.60 27.13 -4.50
N VAL A 248 9.27 28.28 -4.38
CA VAL A 248 8.81 29.41 -3.55
C VAL A 248 7.43 29.94 -3.96
N MET A 249 7.11 29.91 -5.26
CA MET A 249 5.82 30.40 -5.76
C MET A 249 4.67 29.45 -5.42
N ASP A 250 4.94 28.16 -5.22
CA ASP A 250 3.94 27.18 -4.81
C ASP A 250 3.75 27.13 -3.28
N GLY A 251 4.46 27.98 -2.52
CA GLY A 251 4.47 27.96 -1.06
C GLY A 251 5.16 26.73 -0.47
N GLU A 252 6.03 26.07 -1.23
CA GLU A 252 6.85 24.97 -0.76
C GLU A 252 7.94 25.52 0.17
N VAL A 253 7.85 25.23 1.47
CA VAL A 253 8.82 25.69 2.46
C VAL A 253 9.99 24.71 2.61
N ASP A 254 9.76 23.41 2.49
CA ASP A 254 10.80 22.37 2.54
C ASP A 254 10.45 21.19 1.65
N THR A 255 11.45 20.39 1.26
CA THR A 255 11.22 19.09 0.62
C THR A 255 11.97 18.01 1.39
N LEU A 256 11.24 17.02 1.90
CA LEU A 256 11.81 15.84 2.54
C LEU A 256 11.92 14.71 1.50
N TYR A 257 13.12 14.16 1.29
CA TYR A 257 13.31 12.99 0.45
C TYR A 257 13.31 11.73 1.30
N GLN A 258 12.32 10.87 1.11
CA GLN A 258 12.25 9.55 1.71
C GLN A 258 12.98 8.53 0.83
N LEU A 259 13.96 7.81 1.40
CA LEU A 259 14.61 6.67 0.76
C LEU A 259 13.92 5.38 1.20
N THR A 260 13.48 4.59 0.23
CA THR A 260 12.92 3.25 0.44
C THR A 260 13.83 2.19 -0.19
N LYS A 261 13.41 0.92 -0.19
CA LYS A 261 14.18 -0.17 -0.78
C LYS A 261 14.35 -0.06 -2.30
N HIS A 262 13.39 0.56 -2.98
CA HIS A 262 13.37 0.61 -4.45
C HIS A 262 13.07 2.00 -5.01
N SER A 263 12.82 3.00 -4.15
CA SER A 263 12.50 4.34 -4.59
C SER A 263 13.08 5.45 -3.71
N ILE A 264 13.17 6.64 -4.29
CA ILE A 264 13.31 7.90 -3.57
C ILE A 264 12.04 8.70 -3.84
N ILE A 265 11.34 9.05 -2.77
CA ILE A 265 10.04 9.74 -2.81
C ILE A 265 10.25 11.17 -2.29
N PRO A 266 10.13 12.21 -3.13
CA PRO A 266 10.10 13.59 -2.67
C PRO A 266 8.76 13.91 -1.99
N LEU A 267 8.83 14.61 -0.85
CA LEU A 267 7.71 15.05 -0.04
C LEU A 267 7.82 16.58 0.16
N PRO A 268 7.34 17.39 -0.80
CA PRO A 268 7.25 18.84 -0.64
C PRO A 268 6.27 19.20 0.47
N CYS A 269 6.69 20.12 1.34
CA CYS A 269 5.93 20.69 2.44
C CYS A 269 5.42 22.04 1.99
N ILE A 270 4.12 22.11 1.70
CA ILE A 270 3.47 23.27 1.09
C ILE A 270 2.62 23.97 2.14
N VAL A 271 2.78 25.28 2.28
CA VAL A 271 1.88 26.08 3.10
C VAL A 271 0.71 26.57 2.23
N PRO A 272 -0.53 26.07 2.42
CA PRO A 272 -1.73 26.58 1.77
C PRO A 272 -1.89 28.11 1.89
N ARG A 273 -2.04 28.78 0.74
CA ARG A 273 -2.32 30.21 0.64
C ARG A 273 -3.55 30.47 -0.23
N ARG A 274 -4.22 31.61 0.00
CA ARG A 274 -5.39 32.03 -0.81
C ARG A 274 -5.03 32.30 -2.27
N SER A 275 -3.79 32.70 -2.54
CA SER A 275 -3.25 32.97 -3.86
C SER A 275 -1.76 32.65 -3.87
N TYR A 276 -1.27 32.06 -4.96
CA TYR A 276 0.14 31.77 -5.23
C TYR A 276 0.72 32.67 -6.34
N ARG A 277 0.00 33.75 -6.67
CA ARG A 277 0.44 34.70 -7.71
C ARG A 277 1.58 35.60 -7.24
N ASP A 278 1.59 35.93 -5.95
CA ASP A 278 2.54 36.83 -5.33
C ASP A 278 3.52 36.05 -4.44
N PHE A 279 4.74 36.57 -4.29
CA PHE A 279 5.75 35.98 -3.42
C PHE A 279 5.38 36.21 -1.94
N HIS A 280 5.33 35.13 -1.16
CA HIS A 280 4.99 35.15 0.27
C HIS A 280 6.24 35.34 1.13
N ALA A 281 6.69 36.59 1.30
CA ALA A 281 7.91 36.91 2.05
C ALA A 281 7.87 36.46 3.53
N ASP A 282 6.68 36.27 4.11
CA ASP A 282 6.49 35.78 5.47
C ASP A 282 6.84 34.29 5.65
N LEU A 283 6.81 33.50 4.56
CA LEU A 283 7.21 32.08 4.56
C LEU A 283 8.69 31.86 4.28
N PHE A 284 9.35 32.85 3.68
CA PHE A 284 10.70 32.72 3.13
C PHE A 284 11.59 33.82 3.71
N PRO A 285 12.00 33.73 4.99
CA PRO A 285 13.03 34.59 5.53
C PRO A 285 14.35 34.40 4.77
N ASP A 286 15.29 35.33 4.95
CA ASP A 286 16.60 35.19 4.32
C ASP A 286 17.31 33.92 4.82
N THR A 287 17.54 32.98 3.91
CA THR A 287 18.12 31.65 4.17
C THR A 287 19.65 31.71 4.04
N ARG A 288 20.35 30.72 4.61
CA ARG A 288 21.79 30.52 4.42
C ARG A 288 22.17 30.40 2.93
N GLY A 289 23.06 31.29 2.47
CA GLY A 289 23.57 31.32 1.11
C GLY A 289 24.64 30.27 0.80
N PRO A 290 25.08 30.17 -0.47
CA PRO A 290 26.09 29.19 -0.90
C PRO A 290 27.53 29.62 -0.62
N LYS A 291 27.78 30.89 -0.28
CA LYS A 291 29.12 31.43 -0.02
C LYS A 291 29.56 31.07 1.40
N GLU A 292 30.73 30.48 1.52
CA GLU A 292 31.39 30.20 2.79
C GLU A 292 31.58 31.47 3.63
N GLY A 293 31.48 31.34 4.96
CA GLY A 293 31.66 32.46 5.89
C GLY A 293 33.14 32.73 6.20
N CYS A 294 33.94 31.67 6.31
CA CYS A 294 35.38 31.73 6.44
C CYS A 294 36.03 30.47 5.82
N THR A 295 37.33 30.55 5.54
CA THR A 295 38.13 29.41 5.09
C THR A 295 38.52 28.50 6.28
N ALA A 296 39.06 27.31 5.99
CA ALA A 296 39.53 26.39 7.03
C ALA A 296 40.67 27.00 7.88
N ASP A 297 41.60 27.72 7.24
CA ASP A 297 42.72 28.38 7.92
C ASP A 297 42.25 29.55 8.80
N GLU A 298 41.27 30.32 8.33
CA GLU A 298 40.62 31.38 9.10
C GLU A 298 39.86 30.81 10.31
N TRP A 299 39.17 29.67 10.13
CA TRP A 299 38.46 29.01 11.22
C TRP A 299 39.43 28.47 12.28
N LEU A 300 40.53 27.81 11.85
CA LEU A 300 41.60 27.33 12.73
C LEU A 300 42.29 28.46 13.50
N SER A 301 42.36 29.67 12.91
CA SER A 301 42.90 30.86 13.58
C SER A 301 41.87 31.60 14.46
N GLY A 302 40.65 31.07 14.60
CA GLY A 302 39.65 31.55 15.56
C GLY A 302 38.42 32.23 14.97
N SER A 303 38.28 32.31 13.64
CA SER A 303 37.08 32.87 13.00
C SER A 303 35.85 31.99 13.22
N ASN A 304 34.70 32.62 13.45
CA ASN A 304 33.37 31.98 13.55
C ASN A 304 32.39 32.61 12.55
N ALA A 305 32.90 33.08 11.42
CA ALA A 305 32.08 33.79 10.45
C ALA A 305 31.03 32.86 9.83
N ILE A 306 29.77 33.23 9.97
CA ILE A 306 28.62 32.49 9.44
C ILE A 306 28.42 32.86 7.96
N PRO A 307 28.04 31.91 7.09
CA PRO A 307 27.68 32.21 5.70
C PRO A 307 26.63 33.31 5.55
N SER A 308 26.81 34.16 4.54
CA SER A 308 25.88 35.25 4.25
C SER A 308 24.48 34.71 3.93
N LYS A 309 23.45 35.34 4.50
CA LYS A 309 22.05 35.03 4.17
C LYS A 309 21.66 35.64 2.81
N ILE A 310 20.75 35.00 2.09
CA ILE A 310 20.24 35.42 0.78
C ILE A 310 18.70 35.35 0.78
N SER A 311 18.06 36.25 0.04
CA SER A 311 16.62 36.18 -0.19
C SER A 311 16.29 35.15 -1.28
N LEU A 312 15.21 34.38 -1.07
CA LEU A 312 14.67 33.44 -2.07
C LEU A 312 13.62 34.09 -3.00
N ALA A 313 13.41 35.41 -2.91
CA ALA A 313 12.43 36.11 -3.73
C ALA A 313 12.77 35.98 -5.23
N PRO A 314 11.79 35.66 -6.10
CA PRO A 314 11.99 35.60 -7.54
C PRO A 314 12.34 36.99 -8.07
N ILE A 315 13.42 37.08 -8.85
CA ILE A 315 13.86 38.33 -9.47
C ILE A 315 12.77 38.78 -10.46
N SER A 316 12.05 39.86 -10.17
CA SER A 316 11.04 40.40 -11.08
C SER A 316 11.68 40.83 -12.41
N THR A 317 11.09 40.42 -13.53
CA THR A 317 11.50 40.79 -14.90
C THR A 317 11.11 42.23 -15.28
N SER A 318 10.95 43.12 -14.30
CA SER A 318 10.48 44.49 -14.51
C SER A 318 11.22 45.51 -13.66
N THR A 319 12.56 45.58 -13.74
CA THR A 319 13.30 46.86 -13.65
C THR A 319 14.76 46.69 -14.07
N ARG A 320 15.11 47.23 -15.25
CA ARG A 320 16.45 47.77 -15.49
C ARG A 320 16.45 49.21 -14.96
N GLN A 321 17.28 49.43 -13.93
CA GLN A 321 17.89 50.70 -13.46
C GLN A 321 17.07 51.78 -12.72
N SER A 322 17.82 52.45 -11.82
CA SER A 322 17.56 53.54 -10.85
C SER A 322 17.00 53.08 -9.50
N ALA A 323 17.57 53.38 -8.32
CA ALA A 323 18.48 54.45 -7.87
C ALA A 323 19.25 53.95 -6.61
N SER A 324 20.59 53.98 -6.57
CA SER A 324 21.44 54.97 -5.90
C SER A 324 21.11 55.31 -4.42
N GLN A 325 22.00 54.84 -3.54
CA GLN A 325 22.62 55.51 -2.38
C GLN A 325 21.75 56.24 -1.34
N SER A 326 21.96 55.86 -0.07
CA SER A 326 22.15 56.81 1.03
C SER A 326 23.39 56.41 1.84
N SER A 327 24.47 57.16 1.65
CA SER A 327 25.67 57.16 2.50
C SER A 327 25.65 58.39 3.40
N SER A 328 26.15 58.27 4.63
CA SER A 328 26.54 59.42 5.45
C SER A 328 27.99 59.26 5.97
N GLY A 329 28.90 60.08 5.41
CA GLY A 329 30.20 60.55 5.94
C GLY A 329 31.36 59.54 6.00
N THR A 330 32.62 59.81 5.64
CA THR A 330 33.36 61.05 5.27
C THR A 330 34.77 60.64 4.79
N HIS A 331 35.29 61.29 3.72
CA HIS A 331 36.71 61.58 3.35
C HIS A 331 37.73 60.38 3.27
N ASP A 332 38.54 60.14 2.24
CA ASP A 332 39.31 61.02 1.34
C ASP A 332 39.71 60.33 0.00
N ASN A 333 40.12 61.17 -0.97
CA ASN A 333 40.49 60.87 -2.36
C ASN A 333 41.86 60.17 -2.54
N LEU A 334 41.98 59.27 -3.53
CA LEU A 334 42.79 59.38 -4.79
C LEU A 334 42.96 57.99 -5.47
N PRO A 335 43.24 57.94 -6.79
CA PRO A 335 42.82 56.86 -7.71
C PRO A 335 43.94 55.85 -8.03
N VAL A 336 43.62 54.77 -8.77
CA VAL A 336 44.33 54.35 -10.01
C VAL A 336 43.89 52.95 -10.51
N ALA A 337 43.80 52.88 -11.84
CA ALA A 337 43.91 51.74 -12.79
C ALA A 337 42.88 50.61 -12.81
N VAL A 338 42.08 50.68 -13.87
CA VAL A 338 41.53 49.55 -14.63
C VAL A 338 42.68 48.79 -15.28
N GLU A 339 42.68 47.46 -15.19
CA GLU A 339 43.15 46.61 -16.27
C GLU A 339 42.32 45.31 -16.36
N LYS A 340 41.76 45.10 -17.54
CA LYS A 340 41.14 43.85 -17.97
C LYS A 340 42.27 42.91 -18.37
N GLU A 341 42.22 41.65 -17.95
CA GLU A 341 42.80 40.58 -18.75
C GLU A 341 41.91 39.36 -18.87
N ILE A 342 42.02 38.82 -20.08
CA ILE A 342 41.29 37.75 -20.72
C ILE A 342 41.97 36.43 -20.34
N ALA A 343 41.21 35.39 -19.96
CA ALA A 343 41.76 34.05 -19.82
C ALA A 343 41.11 33.09 -20.83
N THR A 344 41.92 32.76 -21.82
CA THR A 344 41.78 31.76 -22.87
C THR A 344 41.51 30.35 -22.35
N SER A 345 40.58 29.64 -23.00
CA SER A 345 40.35 28.20 -22.84
C SER A 345 41.41 27.38 -23.56
N VAL A 346 42.15 26.55 -22.83
CA VAL A 346 43.00 25.49 -23.39
C VAL A 346 42.30 24.13 -23.20
N PRO A 347 42.14 23.30 -24.24
CA PRO A 347 41.59 21.96 -24.10
C PRO A 347 42.68 20.97 -23.65
N VAL A 348 42.42 20.22 -22.58
CA VAL A 348 43.29 19.10 -22.15
C VAL A 348 42.82 17.81 -22.84
N PRO A 349 43.70 17.04 -23.51
CA PRO A 349 43.30 15.90 -24.32
C PRO A 349 42.96 14.65 -23.50
N PHE A 350 41.95 13.93 -23.99
CA PHE A 350 41.45 12.64 -23.52
C PHE A 350 42.46 11.52 -23.83
N ILE A 351 42.94 10.79 -22.82
CA ILE A 351 43.77 9.58 -23.00
C ILE A 351 42.90 8.34 -22.74
N LYS A 352 42.78 7.46 -23.74
CA LYS A 352 42.17 6.12 -23.62
C LYS A 352 43.13 5.16 -22.90
N PRO A 353 42.65 4.24 -22.03
CA PRO A 353 43.49 3.14 -21.59
C PRO A 353 43.45 2.01 -22.62
N GLU A 354 44.62 1.63 -23.14
CA GLU A 354 44.83 0.40 -23.90
C GLU A 354 45.00 -0.81 -22.98
N SER A 355 44.58 -1.95 -23.50
CA SER A 355 44.63 -3.28 -22.94
C SER A 355 46.06 -3.83 -22.83
N HIS A 356 46.46 -4.28 -21.65
CA HIS A 356 47.58 -5.21 -21.50
C HIS A 356 47.16 -6.47 -20.74
N GLN A 357 47.13 -7.57 -21.50
CA GLN A 357 47.18 -8.93 -21.00
C GLN A 357 48.47 -9.13 -20.20
N ARG A 358 48.40 -9.77 -19.03
CA ARG A 358 49.55 -10.48 -18.47
C ARG A 358 49.16 -11.85 -17.94
N THR A 359 49.94 -12.79 -18.44
CA THR A 359 49.94 -14.23 -18.28
C THR A 359 50.40 -14.67 -16.90
N SER A 360 49.94 -15.87 -16.53
CA SER A 360 50.31 -16.67 -15.37
C SER A 360 51.80 -16.98 -15.27
N SER A 361 52.34 -16.96 -14.05
CA SER A 361 53.42 -17.86 -13.67
C SER A 361 53.34 -18.24 -12.18
N VAL A 362 53.46 -19.54 -11.98
CA VAL A 362 53.55 -20.28 -10.72
C VAL A 362 54.91 -19.98 -10.08
N LEU A 363 54.93 -19.72 -8.77
CA LEU A 363 56.15 -19.87 -7.97
C LEU A 363 55.85 -20.65 -6.69
N GLN A 364 56.62 -21.71 -6.54
CA GLN A 364 56.66 -22.67 -5.44
C GLN A 364 57.17 -22.01 -4.16
N ILE A 365 56.58 -22.40 -3.03
CA ILE A 365 57.15 -22.15 -1.70
C ILE A 365 57.97 -23.38 -1.32
N VAL A 366 59.22 -23.15 -0.96
CA VAL A 366 60.19 -24.14 -0.47
C VAL A 366 60.18 -24.11 1.05
N ASP A 367 60.12 -25.29 1.65
CA ASP A 367 60.26 -25.55 3.08
C ASP A 367 61.62 -25.12 3.64
N ASN A 368 61.65 -24.69 4.90
CA ASN A 368 62.71 -25.04 5.85
C ASN A 368 62.22 -24.80 7.29
N GLY A 369 62.21 -25.86 8.09
CA GLY A 369 61.80 -25.85 9.50
C GLY A 369 62.94 -25.58 10.48
N THR A 370 62.61 -25.59 11.78
CA THR A 370 63.41 -26.23 12.85
C THR A 370 62.64 -26.29 14.19
N ALA A 371 63.05 -27.28 14.98
CA ALA A 371 62.42 -27.97 16.10
C ALA A 371 62.33 -27.23 17.45
N SER A 372 61.45 -27.73 18.35
CA SER A 372 61.88 -28.28 19.66
C SER A 372 60.74 -29.00 20.41
N GLU A 373 61.14 -30.01 21.19
CA GLU A 373 60.37 -31.12 21.78
C GLU A 373 59.79 -30.81 23.18
N SER A 374 58.74 -31.53 23.61
CA SER A 374 58.82 -32.58 24.68
C SER A 374 57.47 -32.94 25.35
N ASN A 375 57.16 -34.25 25.27
CA ASN A 375 56.63 -35.22 26.27
C ASN A 375 55.35 -34.96 27.10
N ILE A 376 54.25 -35.71 26.86
CA ILE A 376 53.82 -37.06 27.37
C ILE A 376 53.03 -36.99 28.70
N VAL A 377 51.78 -37.48 28.73
CA VAL A 377 51.29 -38.62 29.54
C VAL A 377 49.95 -39.13 28.97
N SER A 378 49.87 -40.44 28.73
CA SER A 378 48.72 -41.26 28.34
C SER A 378 48.11 -41.99 29.56
N HIS A 379 46.83 -42.38 29.50
CA HIS A 379 46.36 -43.80 29.50
C HIS A 379 44.97 -44.10 30.12
N HIS A 380 44.27 -45.01 29.41
CA HIS A 380 43.49 -46.18 29.88
C HIS A 380 41.97 -46.13 30.24
N LYS A 381 41.19 -46.88 29.44
CA LYS A 381 40.07 -47.81 29.78
C LYS A 381 40.64 -49.12 30.38
N PRO A 382 39.92 -50.02 31.13
CA PRO A 382 38.73 -50.80 30.64
C PRO A 382 37.74 -51.45 31.69
N ALA A 383 36.84 -52.33 31.19
CA ALA A 383 36.09 -53.47 31.81
C ALA A 383 34.66 -53.22 32.42
N GLN A 384 33.54 -53.76 31.87
CA GLN A 384 32.89 -55.11 31.93
C GLN A 384 32.21 -55.42 33.30
N THR A 385 30.88 -55.65 33.43
CA THR A 385 30.16 -56.92 33.11
C THR A 385 28.62 -56.84 33.34
N LEU A 386 27.86 -57.50 32.44
CA LEU A 386 26.68 -58.42 32.60
C LEU A 386 25.34 -58.01 33.23
N SER A 387 24.26 -58.02 32.43
CA SER A 387 23.28 -59.15 32.36
C SER A 387 22.28 -58.94 31.21
N GLY A 388 21.91 -60.04 30.52
CA GLY A 388 21.01 -60.02 29.36
C GLY A 388 19.98 -61.15 29.37
N CYS A 389 18.88 -60.94 28.63
CA CYS A 389 17.93 -61.90 28.03
C CYS A 389 16.78 -61.05 27.44
N GLN A 390 16.21 -61.22 26.24
CA GLN A 390 16.26 -62.29 25.25
C GLN A 390 15.75 -61.78 23.87
N LYS A 391 16.46 -62.15 22.79
CA LYS A 391 16.07 -62.63 21.43
C LYS A 391 14.96 -61.89 20.64
N SER A 392 15.09 -61.63 19.34
CA SER A 392 15.60 -62.52 18.27
C SER A 392 15.95 -61.75 16.97
N GLU A 393 17.00 -62.22 16.29
CA GLU A 393 17.32 -61.96 14.87
C GLU A 393 16.77 -63.11 14.01
N TRP A 394 16.46 -62.88 12.72
CA TRP A 394 17.20 -63.54 11.64
C TRP A 394 16.98 -62.96 10.23
N SER A 395 18.13 -62.72 9.57
CA SER A 395 18.51 -62.83 8.16
C SER A 395 17.70 -62.20 7.02
N THR A 396 18.40 -61.28 6.37
CA THR A 396 18.34 -60.80 4.99
C THR A 396 18.46 -61.88 3.91
N GLU A 397 17.50 -61.91 2.99
CA GLU A 397 17.72 -62.17 1.56
C GLU A 397 16.86 -61.20 0.73
N GLY A 398 17.43 -60.71 -0.38
CA GLY A 398 16.95 -59.57 -1.14
C GLY A 398 15.68 -59.84 -1.95
N ARG A 399 14.81 -58.82 -2.02
CA ARG A 399 13.71 -58.73 -2.99
C ARG A 399 13.80 -57.40 -3.73
N SER A 400 13.88 -57.50 -5.05
CA SER A 400 13.95 -56.39 -6.00
C SER A 400 12.75 -55.45 -5.88
N ILE A 401 13.03 -54.15 -5.77
CA ILE A 401 12.04 -53.09 -5.85
C ILE A 401 11.76 -52.85 -7.33
N VAL A 402 10.58 -53.27 -7.80
CA VAL A 402 10.04 -52.85 -9.09
C VAL A 402 9.63 -51.39 -8.95
N THR A 403 10.41 -50.49 -9.55
CA THR A 403 10.05 -49.09 -9.71
C THR A 403 9.03 -48.96 -10.84
N SER A 404 7.82 -48.50 -10.52
CA SER A 404 6.88 -48.03 -11.54
C SER A 404 7.47 -46.79 -12.23
N PRO A 405 7.33 -46.64 -13.57
CA PRO A 405 7.86 -45.48 -14.28
C PRO A 405 7.18 -44.17 -13.80
N PRO A 406 7.88 -43.03 -13.88
CA PRO A 406 7.32 -41.73 -13.52
C PRO A 406 6.12 -41.39 -14.42
N ALA A 407 5.07 -40.81 -13.80
CA ALA A 407 3.88 -40.37 -14.51
C ALA A 407 4.24 -39.39 -15.64
N ALA A 408 3.58 -39.52 -16.79
CA ALA A 408 3.82 -38.66 -17.94
C ALA A 408 3.61 -37.17 -17.57
N PRO A 409 4.41 -36.25 -18.13
CA PRO A 409 4.22 -34.82 -17.91
C PRO A 409 2.81 -34.41 -18.36
N ILE A 410 2.09 -33.67 -17.51
CA ILE A 410 0.77 -33.13 -17.82
C ILE A 410 0.91 -32.26 -19.07
N ARG A 411 0.22 -32.64 -20.15
CA ARG A 411 0.21 -31.86 -21.39
C ARG A 411 -0.57 -30.58 -21.17
N ILE A 412 0.15 -29.48 -20.97
CA ILE A 412 -0.45 -28.14 -20.97
C ILE A 412 -0.74 -27.77 -22.42
N ARG A 413 -2.01 -27.51 -22.75
CA ARG A 413 -2.37 -26.94 -24.05
C ARG A 413 -1.64 -25.60 -24.21
N GLN A 414 -0.86 -25.45 -25.29
CA GLN A 414 -0.28 -24.14 -25.61
C GLN A 414 -1.41 -23.14 -25.82
N TRP A 415 -1.42 -22.08 -25.00
CA TRP A 415 -2.36 -20.97 -25.11
C TRP A 415 -2.12 -20.24 -26.43
N ASN A 416 -2.82 -20.69 -27.47
CA ASN A 416 -2.74 -20.09 -28.79
C ASN A 416 -3.41 -18.71 -28.78
N ARG A 417 -2.63 -17.65 -28.97
CA ARG A 417 -3.12 -16.28 -29.27
C ARG A 417 -3.94 -16.18 -30.56
N LYS A 418 -4.07 -17.27 -31.33
CA LYS A 418 -4.75 -17.32 -32.62
C LYS A 418 -6.01 -18.17 -32.53
N SER A 419 -7.05 -17.63 -31.93
CA SER A 419 -8.41 -17.96 -32.28
C SER A 419 -9.20 -16.66 -32.33
N GLU A 420 -9.38 -16.13 -33.54
CA GLU A 420 -10.48 -15.24 -33.86
C GLU A 420 -11.78 -16.00 -33.61
N VAL A 421 -12.20 -16.09 -32.35
CA VAL A 421 -13.57 -16.39 -32.01
C VAL A 421 -14.27 -15.05 -31.95
N SER A 422 -15.09 -14.81 -32.96
CA SER A 422 -16.08 -13.75 -33.09
C SER A 422 -17.21 -13.86 -32.04
N GLY A 423 -16.87 -14.17 -30.79
CA GLY A 423 -17.74 -14.09 -29.62
C GLY A 423 -17.32 -12.87 -28.83
N ARG A 424 -18.16 -11.83 -28.85
CA ARG A 424 -17.96 -10.55 -28.15
C ARG A 424 -17.35 -10.79 -26.76
N SER A 425 -16.08 -10.38 -26.59
CA SER A 425 -15.52 -10.02 -25.29
C SER A 425 -16.57 -9.18 -24.57
N ILE A 426 -16.88 -9.50 -23.30
CA ILE A 426 -17.73 -8.67 -22.43
C ILE A 426 -17.33 -7.21 -22.72
N SER A 427 -18.21 -6.47 -23.38
CA SER A 427 -17.92 -5.12 -23.85
C SER A 427 -17.34 -4.38 -22.66
N ALA A 428 -16.06 -4.01 -22.72
CA ALA A 428 -15.34 -3.44 -21.59
C ALA A 428 -16.23 -2.32 -21.03
N ARG A 429 -16.80 -2.50 -19.84
CA ARG A 429 -17.68 -1.46 -19.31
C ARG A 429 -16.81 -0.23 -19.14
N ILE A 430 -17.11 0.83 -19.90
CA ILE A 430 -16.42 2.11 -19.77
C ILE A 430 -16.79 2.61 -18.39
N ARG A 431 -15.83 2.55 -17.47
CA ARG A 431 -16.01 2.99 -16.09
C ARG A 431 -15.47 4.42 -16.03
N PRO A 432 -16.33 5.45 -16.07
CA PRO A 432 -15.88 6.83 -15.95
C PRO A 432 -15.23 7.01 -14.58
N LYS A 433 -13.94 7.34 -14.59
CA LYS A 433 -13.18 7.70 -13.37
C LYS A 433 -13.48 9.16 -13.06
N SER A 434 -13.77 9.48 -11.79
CA SER A 434 -13.88 10.88 -11.38
C SER A 434 -12.48 11.49 -11.29
N CYS A 435 -12.16 12.40 -12.20
CA CYS A 435 -10.95 13.21 -12.13
C CYS A 435 -11.30 14.54 -11.47
N VAL A 436 -10.93 14.69 -10.20
CA VAL A 436 -10.97 15.99 -9.52
C VAL A 436 -9.53 16.47 -9.45
N VAL A 437 -9.19 17.54 -10.18
CA VAL A 437 -7.87 18.22 -10.14
C VAL A 437 -6.69 17.26 -10.42
N GLY A 438 -6.74 16.52 -11.53
CA GLY A 438 -5.59 15.73 -12.02
C GLY A 438 -5.22 14.45 -11.24
N GLN A 439 -5.79 14.21 -10.05
CA GLN A 439 -5.69 12.94 -9.33
C GLN A 439 -6.86 12.01 -9.70
N ILE A 440 -6.54 10.77 -10.07
CA ILE A 440 -7.54 9.72 -10.29
C ILE A 440 -8.02 9.24 -8.92
N ALA A 441 -9.25 9.58 -8.56
CA ALA A 441 -9.88 9.15 -7.32
C ALA A 441 -11.07 8.21 -7.61
N SER A 442 -11.29 7.25 -6.70
CA SER A 442 -12.48 6.39 -6.73
C SER A 442 -13.75 7.22 -6.53
N LYS A 443 -14.81 6.92 -7.28
CA LYS A 443 -16.15 7.47 -7.03
C LYS A 443 -16.74 7.03 -5.68
N PHE A 444 -16.16 5.98 -5.08
CA PHE A 444 -16.50 5.44 -3.76
C PHE A 444 -15.55 5.92 -2.65
N ARG A 445 -14.59 6.83 -2.94
CA ARG A 445 -13.54 7.28 -2.01
C ARG A 445 -14.08 7.71 -0.64
N HIS A 446 -15.21 8.42 -0.65
CA HIS A 446 -15.91 8.92 0.54
C HIS A 446 -17.06 7.99 0.97
N VAL A 447 -16.85 6.67 0.92
CA VAL A 447 -17.82 5.72 1.45
C VAL A 447 -18.15 6.05 2.91
N GLU A 448 -19.43 6.24 3.17
CA GLU A 448 -19.99 6.42 4.50
C GLU A 448 -20.56 5.07 4.96
N LEU A 449 -20.13 4.62 6.13
CA LEU A 449 -20.77 3.50 6.79
C LEU A 449 -21.84 4.02 7.74
N LYS A 450 -23.07 3.54 7.55
CA LYS A 450 -24.14 3.71 8.55
C LYS A 450 -24.36 2.38 9.26
N SER A 451 -24.01 2.28 10.54
CA SER A 451 -24.55 1.20 11.39
C SER A 451 -25.90 1.66 11.95
N ASN A 452 -26.99 1.17 11.35
CA ASN A 452 -28.36 1.41 11.82
C ASN A 452 -28.85 0.24 12.70
N SER A 453 -29.97 0.49 13.41
CA SER A 453 -30.62 -0.26 14.51
C SER A 453 -30.72 -1.79 14.47
N ALA A 454 -30.47 -2.45 13.33
CA ALA A 454 -30.58 -3.90 13.23
C ALA A 454 -29.35 -4.59 13.84
N LEU A 455 -29.48 -4.93 15.12
CA LEU A 455 -28.43 -5.54 15.92
C LEU A 455 -28.97 -6.77 16.62
N PHE A 456 -28.33 -7.91 16.37
CA PHE A 456 -28.51 -9.07 17.25
C PHE A 456 -27.54 -8.93 18.42
N THR A 457 -28.06 -8.98 19.64
CA THR A 457 -27.24 -9.00 20.87
C THR A 457 -27.37 -10.35 21.55
N ASN A 458 -26.44 -10.65 22.46
CA ASN A 458 -26.42 -11.93 23.20
C ASN A 458 -26.12 -13.14 22.31
N LEU A 459 -25.38 -12.93 21.21
CA LEU A 459 -24.79 -14.02 20.46
C LEU A 459 -23.77 -14.74 21.35
N ARG A 460 -23.78 -16.06 21.32
CA ARG A 460 -22.93 -16.89 22.17
C ARG A 460 -22.38 -18.05 21.37
N ASN A 461 -21.24 -18.57 21.82
CA ASN A 461 -20.60 -19.74 21.25
C ASN A 461 -20.23 -19.60 19.76
N VAL A 462 -19.90 -18.42 19.25
CA VAL A 462 -19.41 -18.30 17.86
C VAL A 462 -18.14 -19.16 17.68
N ASN A 463 -18.07 -19.94 16.61
CA ASN A 463 -16.91 -20.78 16.34
C ASN A 463 -15.75 -19.93 15.79
N THR A 464 -14.75 -19.66 16.62
CA THR A 464 -13.55 -18.91 16.24
C THR A 464 -12.43 -19.78 15.68
N GLN A 465 -12.61 -21.11 15.65
CA GLN A 465 -11.60 -22.09 15.23
C GLN A 465 -11.88 -22.67 13.82
N LEU A 466 -12.70 -21.99 13.03
CA LEU A 466 -12.99 -22.40 11.66
C LEU A 466 -11.73 -22.35 10.78
N PRO A 467 -11.60 -23.25 9.78
CA PRO A 467 -10.48 -23.26 8.83
C PRO A 467 -10.17 -21.88 8.24
N LEU A 468 -8.91 -21.61 7.92
CA LEU A 468 -8.51 -20.31 7.36
C LEU A 468 -9.12 -20.07 5.97
N GLU A 469 -9.50 -21.17 5.31
CA GLU A 469 -10.13 -21.29 3.99
C GLU A 469 -11.64 -21.00 3.99
N THR A 470 -12.31 -20.77 5.13
CA THR A 470 -13.72 -20.32 5.12
C THR A 470 -13.88 -18.83 5.40
N ASN A 471 -14.93 -18.24 4.81
CA ASN A 471 -15.40 -16.88 5.08
C ASN A 471 -16.00 -16.73 6.49
N GLY A 472 -16.33 -17.85 7.15
CA GLY A 472 -16.74 -17.90 8.55
C GLY A 472 -18.22 -17.67 8.82
N ALA A 473 -18.94 -16.92 7.98
CA ALA A 473 -20.40 -16.78 8.02
C ALA A 473 -20.92 -16.41 6.63
N CYS A 474 -22.18 -16.68 6.35
CA CYS A 474 -22.82 -16.33 5.07
C CYS A 474 -24.27 -15.87 5.29
N VAL A 475 -24.81 -15.14 4.32
CA VAL A 475 -26.14 -14.52 4.40
C VAL A 475 -26.89 -14.68 3.09
N SER A 476 -28.19 -14.97 3.17
CA SER A 476 -29.13 -14.94 2.05
C SER A 476 -30.03 -13.72 2.13
N GLY A 477 -30.98 -13.57 1.21
CA GLY A 477 -32.03 -12.55 1.33
C GLY A 477 -32.90 -12.65 2.59
N LYS A 478 -32.92 -13.81 3.28
CA LYS A 478 -33.82 -14.08 4.42
C LYS A 478 -33.09 -14.41 5.73
N PHE A 479 -31.93 -15.07 5.68
CA PHE A 479 -31.29 -15.65 6.87
C PHE A 479 -29.79 -15.35 6.94
N ILE A 480 -29.26 -15.30 8.16
CA ILE A 480 -27.83 -15.25 8.47
C ILE A 480 -27.42 -16.60 9.07
N ALA A 481 -26.40 -17.24 8.51
CA ALA A 481 -25.85 -18.49 9.03
C ALA A 481 -24.51 -18.24 9.73
N VAL A 482 -24.42 -18.61 11.01
CA VAL A 482 -23.23 -18.43 11.86
C VAL A 482 -22.84 -19.76 12.49
N PRO A 483 -21.66 -20.32 12.18
CA PRO A 483 -21.16 -21.51 12.84
C PRO A 483 -20.92 -21.27 14.33
N LEU A 484 -21.42 -22.21 15.14
CA LEU A 484 -21.31 -22.20 16.60
C LEU A 484 -20.38 -23.31 17.07
N ARG A 485 -19.75 -23.11 18.24
CA ARG A 485 -18.87 -24.07 18.90
C ARG A 485 -19.71 -25.21 19.48
N GLY A 486 -19.38 -26.44 19.12
CA GLY A 486 -20.05 -27.63 19.66
C GLY A 486 -19.62 -28.93 18.95
N PRO A 487 -19.91 -30.10 19.54
CA PRO A 487 -19.40 -31.40 19.09
C PRO A 487 -20.00 -31.95 17.79
N ALA A 488 -20.89 -31.21 17.11
CA ALA A 488 -21.63 -31.72 15.94
C ALA A 488 -21.78 -30.67 14.79
N GLY A 489 -20.89 -29.68 14.73
CA GLY A 489 -20.91 -28.65 13.70
C GLY A 489 -22.22 -27.87 13.64
N ILE A 490 -22.58 -27.27 14.77
CA ILE A 490 -23.82 -26.51 14.93
C ILE A 490 -23.72 -25.22 14.12
N VAL A 491 -24.77 -24.87 13.38
CA VAL A 491 -24.87 -23.57 12.70
C VAL A 491 -26.14 -22.87 13.16
N GLY A 492 -25.99 -21.70 13.78
CA GLY A 492 -27.11 -20.85 14.16
C GLY A 492 -27.67 -20.12 12.94
N ILE A 493 -28.99 -20.14 12.79
CA ILE A 493 -29.71 -19.48 11.70
C ILE A 493 -30.53 -18.35 12.29
N TYR A 494 -30.32 -17.12 11.80
CA TYR A 494 -30.97 -15.92 12.32
C TYR A 494 -31.80 -15.24 11.23
N ASP A 495 -33.07 -14.95 11.53
CA ASP A 495 -33.99 -14.31 10.59
C ASP A 495 -33.67 -12.81 10.47
N ILE A 496 -33.38 -12.35 9.26
CA ILE A 496 -32.99 -10.95 9.00
C ILE A 496 -34.08 -9.96 9.39
N SER A 497 -35.36 -10.39 9.35
CA SER A 497 -36.52 -9.56 9.68
C SER A 497 -36.72 -9.35 11.19
N LYS A 498 -36.05 -10.12 12.06
CA LYS A 498 -36.25 -10.10 13.52
C LYS A 498 -34.96 -9.81 14.29
N PRO A 499 -34.25 -8.68 14.04
CA PRO A 499 -33.11 -8.29 14.86
C PRO A 499 -33.55 -7.98 16.30
N GLY A 500 -32.70 -8.32 17.27
CA GLY A 500 -32.99 -8.07 18.68
C GLY A 500 -32.10 -8.88 19.62
N LYS A 501 -32.48 -8.92 20.90
CA LYS A 501 -31.77 -9.73 21.89
C LYS A 501 -32.10 -11.22 21.66
N LEU A 502 -31.08 -12.02 21.38
CA LEU A 502 -31.19 -13.47 21.27
C LEU A 502 -31.49 -14.08 22.65
N PRO A 503 -32.28 -15.17 22.72
CA PRO A 503 -32.79 -15.73 23.98
C PRO A 503 -31.67 -16.18 24.92
N ASP A 504 -31.90 -16.02 26.23
CA ASP A 504 -31.02 -16.49 27.31
C ASP A 504 -31.22 -18.01 27.51
N GLY A 505 -30.67 -18.82 26.60
CA GLY A 505 -30.83 -20.29 26.63
C GLY A 505 -29.91 -21.04 25.66
N VAL A 506 -30.32 -22.22 25.21
CA VAL A 506 -29.65 -22.92 24.11
C VAL A 506 -29.92 -22.14 22.83
N MET A 507 -28.87 -21.83 22.06
CA MET A 507 -29.02 -21.15 20.78
C MET A 507 -29.65 -22.11 19.78
N ASP A 508 -30.70 -21.67 19.10
CA ASP A 508 -31.31 -22.45 18.03
C ASP A 508 -30.37 -22.56 16.83
N GLY A 509 -30.32 -23.74 16.22
CA GLY A 509 -29.39 -24.02 15.14
C GLY A 509 -29.48 -25.45 14.63
N ILE A 510 -29.03 -25.64 13.40
CA ILE A 510 -29.04 -26.93 12.69
C ILE A 510 -27.79 -27.75 13.04
N PHE A 511 -27.94 -29.08 13.08
CA PHE A 511 -26.88 -30.02 13.46
C PHE A 511 -26.34 -30.81 12.26
N ASN A 512 -25.07 -30.61 11.91
CA ASN A 512 -24.44 -31.25 10.75
C ASN A 512 -23.79 -32.61 11.04
N LYS A 513 -23.78 -33.05 12.31
CA LYS A 513 -23.24 -34.34 12.78
C LYS A 513 -21.72 -34.53 12.56
N ALA A 514 -21.02 -33.50 12.08
CA ALA A 514 -19.57 -33.46 11.86
C ALA A 514 -19.09 -31.99 11.88
N LEU A 515 -17.78 -31.73 11.91
CA LEU A 515 -17.28 -30.36 12.01
C LEU A 515 -17.48 -29.61 10.70
N VAL A 516 -18.00 -28.39 10.79
CA VAL A 516 -18.20 -27.52 9.62
C VAL A 516 -16.86 -27.02 9.10
N THR A 517 -16.62 -27.20 7.81
CA THR A 517 -15.44 -26.67 7.13
C THR A 517 -15.74 -25.39 6.37
N ASP A 518 -16.88 -25.31 5.70
CA ASP A 518 -17.33 -24.15 4.95
C ASP A 518 -18.86 -24.14 4.77
N LEU A 519 -19.43 -23.00 4.41
CA LEU A 519 -20.88 -22.82 4.26
C LEU A 519 -21.23 -21.74 3.23
N HIS A 520 -22.18 -22.03 2.35
CA HIS A 520 -22.66 -21.11 1.33
C HIS A 520 -24.16 -21.28 1.13
N TRP A 521 -24.87 -20.16 1.04
CA TRP A 521 -26.24 -20.15 0.52
C TRP A 521 -26.23 -20.44 -0.97
N ASN A 522 -27.25 -21.15 -1.45
CA ASN A 522 -27.47 -21.29 -2.88
C ASN A 522 -27.68 -19.89 -3.47
N PRO A 523 -26.86 -19.46 -4.45
CA PRO A 523 -26.96 -18.10 -5.01
C PRO A 523 -28.35 -17.82 -5.61
N PHE A 524 -29.03 -18.85 -6.11
CA PHE A 524 -30.32 -18.76 -6.79
C PHE A 524 -31.54 -18.99 -5.87
N ASN A 525 -31.32 -19.49 -4.66
CA ASN A 525 -32.39 -19.86 -3.74
C ASN A 525 -32.04 -19.42 -2.31
N ASP A 526 -32.70 -18.35 -1.84
CA ASP A 526 -32.46 -17.77 -0.51
C ASP A 526 -32.85 -18.68 0.68
N GLU A 527 -33.48 -19.82 0.41
CA GLU A 527 -33.93 -20.81 1.39
C GLU A 527 -33.03 -22.06 1.47
N GLU A 528 -32.08 -22.26 0.55
CA GLU A 528 -31.22 -23.45 0.54
C GLU A 528 -29.80 -23.11 1.00
N LEU A 529 -29.36 -23.75 2.09
CA LEU A 529 -28.02 -23.61 2.66
C LEU A 529 -27.23 -24.90 2.47
N ALA A 530 -26.07 -24.82 1.83
CA ALA A 530 -25.12 -25.92 1.76
C ALA A 530 -24.03 -25.75 2.83
N ILE A 531 -23.71 -26.85 3.52
CA ILE A 531 -22.69 -26.89 4.57
C ILE A 531 -21.79 -28.08 4.31
N SER A 532 -20.50 -27.83 4.15
CA SER A 532 -19.49 -28.88 4.00
C SER A 532 -18.89 -29.26 5.35
N THR A 533 -18.51 -30.52 5.47
CA THR A 533 -17.97 -31.09 6.70
C THR A 533 -16.56 -31.67 6.51
N ASP A 534 -15.89 -31.94 7.62
CA ASP A 534 -14.56 -32.55 7.64
C ASP A 534 -14.52 -34.05 7.33
N VAL A 535 -15.69 -34.70 7.23
CA VAL A 535 -15.85 -36.13 6.92
C VAL A 535 -16.30 -36.40 5.48
N GLY A 536 -16.23 -35.41 4.59
CA GLY A 536 -16.56 -35.58 3.18
C GLY A 536 -18.06 -35.57 2.87
N ILE A 537 -18.86 -34.98 3.75
CA ILE A 537 -20.31 -34.81 3.57
C ILE A 537 -20.64 -33.34 3.31
N VAL A 538 -21.52 -33.09 2.34
CA VAL A 538 -22.21 -31.80 2.17
C VAL A 538 -23.69 -31.97 2.50
N ASN A 539 -24.16 -31.25 3.51
CA ASN A 539 -25.57 -31.20 3.89
C ASN A 539 -26.24 -30.01 3.22
N PHE A 540 -27.37 -30.24 2.57
CA PHE A 540 -28.24 -29.20 2.02
C PHE A 540 -29.46 -29.05 2.93
N TRP A 541 -29.70 -27.84 3.39
CA TRP A 541 -30.78 -27.51 4.31
C TRP A 541 -31.76 -26.57 3.61
N ARG A 542 -33.06 -26.89 3.67
CA ARG A 542 -34.12 -25.97 3.26
C ARG A 542 -34.70 -25.30 4.48
N LEU A 543 -34.67 -23.98 4.50
CA LEU A 543 -35.02 -23.15 5.65
C LEU A 543 -36.14 -22.17 5.30
N ARG A 544 -37.13 -22.06 6.18
CA ARG A 544 -38.27 -21.13 6.11
C ARG A 544 -38.36 -20.30 7.39
N VAL A 545 -39.05 -19.18 7.29
CA VAL A 545 -39.21 -18.23 8.41
C VAL A 545 -40.11 -18.81 9.51
N ASP A 546 -41.05 -19.68 9.12
CA ASP A 546 -42.01 -20.34 10.01
C ASP A 546 -41.55 -21.73 10.46
N ASP A 547 -40.29 -22.10 10.19
CA ASP A 547 -39.74 -23.35 10.70
C ASP A 547 -39.81 -23.35 12.23
N GLY A 548 -40.14 -24.52 12.80
CA GLY A 548 -40.09 -24.76 14.23
C GLY A 548 -38.66 -24.69 14.76
N PRO A 549 -38.39 -25.20 15.98
CA PRO A 549 -37.03 -25.17 16.52
C PRO A 549 -36.10 -25.97 15.57
N ARG A 550 -35.08 -25.29 15.05
CA ARG A 550 -34.22 -25.79 13.96
C ARG A 550 -33.27 -26.90 14.40
N ASN A 551 -33.15 -27.09 15.72
CA ASN A 551 -32.42 -28.18 16.36
C ASN A 551 -32.91 -29.59 16.00
N GLU A 552 -34.19 -29.74 15.63
CA GLU A 552 -34.80 -31.04 15.30
C GLU A 552 -34.84 -31.31 13.78
N MET A 553 -34.46 -30.33 12.97
CA MET A 553 -34.46 -30.46 11.52
C MET A 553 -33.42 -31.47 11.04
N GLN A 554 -33.74 -32.16 9.94
CA GLN A 554 -32.79 -32.96 9.18
C GLN A 554 -32.46 -32.26 7.85
N PRO A 555 -31.26 -32.48 7.28
CA PRO A 555 -30.92 -31.96 5.97
C PRO A 555 -31.86 -32.53 4.89
N GLU A 556 -32.24 -31.69 3.93
CA GLU A 556 -33.08 -32.06 2.78
C GLU A 556 -32.34 -33.05 1.86
N LYS A 557 -31.05 -32.78 1.60
CA LYS A 557 -30.17 -33.65 0.81
C LYS A 557 -28.83 -33.82 1.53
N VAL A 558 -28.26 -35.02 1.43
CA VAL A 558 -26.94 -35.34 1.95
C VAL A 558 -26.10 -35.88 0.81
N MET A 559 -25.07 -35.13 0.40
CA MET A 559 -24.14 -35.53 -0.64
C MET A 559 -22.88 -36.10 -0.01
N ASN A 560 -22.56 -37.36 -0.33
CA ASN A 560 -21.36 -38.03 0.16
C ASN A 560 -20.26 -38.01 -0.90
N VAL A 561 -19.21 -37.25 -0.65
CA VAL A 561 -18.09 -37.01 -1.57
C VAL A 561 -16.96 -38.04 -1.35
N GLY A 562 -17.03 -38.84 -0.28
CA GLY A 562 -16.03 -39.81 0.10
C GLY A 562 -15.55 -39.61 1.54
N ARG A 563 -14.36 -40.11 1.88
CA ARG A 563 -13.77 -39.99 3.23
C ARG A 563 -12.83 -38.81 3.39
N GLU A 564 -12.66 -38.00 2.35
CA GLU A 564 -11.74 -36.87 2.33
C GLU A 564 -12.38 -35.62 2.95
N LYS A 565 -11.58 -34.84 3.65
CA LYS A 565 -12.02 -33.56 4.21
C LYS A 565 -12.26 -32.56 3.07
N ILE A 566 -13.42 -31.90 3.10
CA ILE A 566 -13.71 -30.79 2.18
C ILE A 566 -13.08 -29.52 2.75
N LEU A 567 -12.21 -28.87 1.99
CA LEU A 567 -11.44 -27.70 2.42
C LEU A 567 -12.20 -26.38 2.16
N CYS A 568 -12.79 -26.25 0.99
CA CYS A 568 -13.68 -25.15 0.60
C CYS A 568 -14.54 -25.59 -0.59
N PHE A 569 -15.62 -24.85 -0.87
CA PHE A 569 -16.45 -25.10 -2.03
C PHE A 569 -17.10 -23.83 -2.57
N GLN A 570 -17.52 -23.86 -3.83
CA GLN A 570 -18.28 -22.77 -4.47
C GLN A 570 -19.38 -23.31 -5.35
N PHE A 571 -20.57 -22.73 -5.24
CA PHE A 571 -21.61 -22.88 -6.25
C PHE A 571 -21.15 -22.29 -7.59
N HIS A 572 -21.61 -22.89 -8.67
CA HIS A 572 -21.43 -22.35 -10.00
C HIS A 572 -22.25 -21.04 -10.15
N PRO A 573 -21.69 -19.95 -10.73
CA PRO A 573 -22.35 -18.64 -10.74
C PRO A 573 -23.53 -18.53 -11.72
N MET A 574 -23.59 -19.35 -12.76
CA MET A 574 -24.66 -19.30 -13.79
C MET A 574 -25.54 -20.56 -13.90
N ALA A 575 -24.95 -21.75 -13.83
CA ALA A 575 -25.66 -23.03 -13.89
C ALA A 575 -26.29 -23.39 -12.54
N SER A 576 -27.58 -23.76 -12.53
CA SER A 576 -28.21 -24.30 -11.33
C SER A 576 -27.57 -25.62 -10.91
N ASP A 577 -27.63 -25.89 -9.61
CA ASP A 577 -27.33 -27.20 -9.02
C ASP A 577 -25.89 -27.71 -9.15
N LEU A 578 -24.95 -26.94 -9.69
CA LEU A 578 -23.53 -27.28 -9.77
C LEU A 578 -22.70 -26.64 -8.65
N LEU A 579 -21.74 -27.40 -8.12
CA LEU A 579 -20.74 -26.90 -7.18
C LEU A 579 -19.36 -27.51 -7.43
N ALA A 580 -18.31 -26.72 -7.19
CA ALA A 580 -16.93 -27.15 -7.17
C ALA A 580 -16.44 -27.32 -5.73
N LEU A 581 -15.75 -28.43 -5.46
CA LEU A 581 -15.27 -28.84 -4.14
C LEU A 581 -13.76 -29.03 -4.19
N ALA A 582 -13.04 -28.49 -3.20
CA ALA A 582 -11.62 -28.77 -2.97
C ALA A 582 -11.47 -29.78 -1.83
N LEU A 583 -10.78 -30.90 -2.06
CA LEU A 583 -10.62 -31.99 -1.10
C LEU A 583 -9.19 -32.08 -0.53
N SER A 584 -9.05 -32.73 0.63
CA SER A 584 -7.75 -32.94 1.30
C SER A 584 -6.76 -33.80 0.52
N ASN A 585 -7.24 -34.60 -0.44
CA ASN A 585 -6.40 -35.38 -1.36
C ASN A 585 -5.90 -34.57 -2.58
N ASN A 586 -5.95 -33.24 -2.51
CA ASN A 586 -5.54 -32.29 -3.55
C ASN A 586 -6.40 -32.29 -4.83
N SER A 587 -7.51 -33.03 -4.85
CA SER A 587 -8.42 -33.04 -5.99
C SER A 587 -9.46 -31.93 -5.91
N ILE A 588 -9.84 -31.43 -7.07
CA ILE A 588 -10.99 -30.54 -7.26
C ILE A 588 -12.07 -31.37 -7.94
N GLU A 589 -13.26 -31.43 -7.36
CA GLU A 589 -14.38 -32.19 -7.93
C GLU A 589 -15.57 -31.28 -8.21
N ILE A 590 -16.23 -31.50 -9.35
CA ILE A 590 -17.47 -30.81 -9.71
C ILE A 590 -18.61 -31.79 -9.53
N TRP A 591 -19.58 -31.38 -8.72
CA TRP A 591 -20.72 -32.19 -8.32
C TRP A 591 -22.01 -31.51 -8.72
N GLU A 592 -23.01 -32.34 -8.99
CA GLU A 592 -24.39 -31.90 -9.17
C GLU A 592 -25.21 -32.24 -7.93
N SER A 593 -25.83 -31.22 -7.37
CA SER A 593 -26.58 -31.28 -6.11
C SER A 593 -28.00 -31.84 -6.24
N ASN A 594 -28.55 -31.96 -7.44
CA ASN A 594 -29.85 -32.62 -7.67
C ASN A 594 -29.70 -34.14 -7.79
N THR A 595 -28.76 -34.60 -8.61
CA THR A 595 -28.46 -36.03 -8.81
C THR A 595 -27.53 -36.60 -7.75
N LEU A 596 -26.92 -35.73 -6.91
CA LEU A 596 -25.91 -36.07 -5.91
C LEU A 596 -24.75 -36.88 -6.50
N SER A 597 -24.34 -36.54 -7.72
CA SER A 597 -23.33 -37.28 -8.48
C SER A 597 -22.14 -36.42 -8.86
N ARG A 598 -20.94 -37.02 -8.82
CA ARG A 598 -19.71 -36.41 -9.31
C ARG A 598 -19.72 -36.39 -10.82
N ARG A 599 -19.55 -35.20 -11.39
CA ARG A 599 -19.50 -34.98 -12.84
C ARG A 599 -18.07 -34.87 -13.36
N VAL A 600 -17.19 -34.17 -12.63
CA VAL A 600 -15.78 -33.98 -13.03
C VAL A 600 -14.86 -34.18 -11.83
N ARG A 601 -13.66 -34.74 -12.07
CA ARG A 601 -12.57 -34.83 -11.10
C ARG A 601 -11.28 -34.32 -11.74
N ILE A 602 -10.67 -33.34 -11.10
CA ILE A 602 -9.47 -32.64 -11.56
C ILE A 602 -8.36 -32.85 -10.53
N VAL A 603 -7.22 -33.38 -10.96
CA VAL A 603 -6.06 -33.66 -10.08
C VAL A 603 -4.82 -33.00 -10.66
N THR A 604 -4.69 -31.70 -10.40
CA THR A 604 -3.63 -30.85 -10.98
C THR A 604 -2.71 -30.24 -9.94
N HIS A 605 -3.12 -30.17 -8.68
CA HIS A 605 -2.29 -29.68 -7.59
C HIS A 605 -1.54 -30.83 -6.93
N SER A 606 -0.30 -30.56 -6.53
CA SER A 606 0.56 -31.51 -5.81
C SER A 606 0.42 -31.40 -4.28
N ALA A 607 -0.29 -30.38 -3.80
CA ALA A 607 -0.63 -30.18 -2.40
C ALA A 607 -2.03 -29.56 -2.24
N ALA A 608 -2.49 -29.42 -0.99
CA ALA A 608 -3.88 -29.06 -0.69
C ALA A 608 -4.30 -27.73 -1.36
N VAL A 609 -5.48 -27.73 -1.97
CA VAL A 609 -6.09 -26.53 -2.58
C VAL A 609 -6.61 -25.62 -1.48
N MET A 610 -6.33 -24.32 -1.60
CA MET A 610 -6.60 -23.32 -0.57
C MET A 610 -7.78 -22.41 -0.91
N ALA A 611 -8.02 -22.17 -2.20
CA ALA A 611 -9.15 -21.40 -2.68
C ALA A 611 -9.53 -21.79 -4.11
N LEU A 612 -10.81 -21.61 -4.41
CA LEU A 612 -11.46 -21.79 -5.71
C LEU A 612 -12.20 -20.51 -6.07
N ALA A 613 -12.21 -20.12 -7.35
CA ALA A 613 -13.12 -19.10 -7.86
C ALA A 613 -13.55 -19.39 -9.30
N TRP A 614 -14.85 -19.30 -9.54
CA TRP A 614 -15.39 -19.26 -10.90
C TRP A 614 -15.23 -17.87 -11.53
N SER A 615 -14.99 -17.82 -12.83
CA SER A 615 -15.21 -16.62 -13.63
C SER A 615 -16.70 -16.25 -13.63
N SER A 616 -17.02 -14.98 -13.86
CA SER A 616 -18.40 -14.50 -13.91
C SER A 616 -19.25 -15.21 -14.98
N ASP A 617 -18.63 -15.67 -16.06
CA ASP A 617 -19.23 -16.50 -17.11
C ASP A 617 -19.34 -18.01 -16.76
N GLY A 618 -18.76 -18.46 -15.64
CA GLY A 618 -18.79 -19.86 -15.22
C GLY A 618 -18.01 -20.83 -16.14
N HIS A 619 -17.23 -20.34 -17.09
CA HIS A 619 -16.45 -21.21 -17.98
C HIS A 619 -15.09 -21.60 -17.42
N ARG A 620 -14.51 -20.74 -16.57
CA ARG A 620 -13.18 -20.96 -16.01
C ARG A 620 -13.26 -21.09 -14.49
N LEU A 621 -12.53 -22.07 -13.98
CA LEU A 621 -12.34 -22.29 -12.55
C LEU A 621 -10.86 -22.10 -12.23
N VAL A 622 -10.54 -21.06 -11.47
CA VAL A 622 -9.19 -20.84 -10.97
C VAL A 622 -9.04 -21.42 -9.57
N SER A 623 -7.88 -22.03 -9.31
CA SER A 623 -7.51 -22.58 -8.01
C SER A 623 -6.09 -22.21 -7.64
N VAL A 624 -5.84 -22.10 -6.34
CA VAL A 624 -4.48 -21.91 -5.79
C VAL A 624 -4.23 -22.91 -4.67
N GLY A 625 -3.04 -23.51 -4.66
CA GLY A 625 -2.68 -24.58 -3.73
C GLY A 625 -1.49 -24.26 -2.83
N LYS A 626 -1.29 -25.10 -1.81
CA LYS A 626 -0.10 -25.08 -0.94
C LYS A 626 1.19 -25.41 -1.69
N ASP A 627 1.06 -25.94 -2.91
CA ASP A 627 2.14 -26.17 -3.86
C ASP A 627 2.62 -24.89 -4.56
N LEU A 628 2.06 -23.74 -4.18
CA LEU A 628 2.41 -22.40 -4.66
C LEU A 628 1.92 -22.09 -6.08
N MET A 629 1.20 -23.05 -6.67
CA MET A 629 0.72 -22.95 -8.04
C MET A 629 -0.68 -22.35 -8.07
N LEU A 630 -0.92 -21.52 -9.07
CA LEU A 630 -2.23 -21.16 -9.56
C LEU A 630 -2.50 -21.95 -10.84
N ASN A 631 -3.67 -22.57 -10.89
CA ASN A 631 -4.13 -23.34 -12.05
C ASN A 631 -5.44 -22.74 -12.53
N VAL A 632 -5.59 -22.60 -13.85
CA VAL A 632 -6.84 -22.21 -14.50
C VAL A 632 -7.37 -23.42 -15.25
N HIS A 633 -8.62 -23.78 -14.95
CA HIS A 633 -9.29 -24.92 -15.55
C HIS A 633 -10.49 -24.49 -16.38
N GLN A 634 -10.75 -25.22 -17.45
CA GLN A 634 -12.02 -25.22 -18.17
C GLN A 634 -12.59 -26.65 -18.14
N PRO A 635 -13.46 -26.96 -17.15
CA PRO A 635 -13.85 -28.34 -16.87
C PRO A 635 -14.56 -29.08 -18.01
N GLN A 636 -15.23 -28.34 -18.90
CA GLN A 636 -15.93 -28.92 -20.05
C GLN A 636 -14.97 -29.54 -21.09
N LEU A 637 -13.66 -29.26 -21.00
CA LEU A 637 -12.65 -29.85 -21.90
C LEU A 637 -12.22 -31.28 -21.48
N GLY A 638 -12.78 -31.84 -20.40
CA GLY A 638 -12.45 -33.20 -19.95
C GLY A 638 -11.00 -33.33 -19.50
N ASP A 639 -10.26 -34.29 -20.05
CA ASP A 639 -8.87 -34.57 -19.67
C ASP A 639 -7.92 -33.40 -19.93
N GLU A 640 -8.24 -32.54 -20.91
CA GLU A 640 -7.48 -31.31 -21.21
C GLU A 640 -8.04 -30.07 -20.46
N CYS A 641 -8.67 -30.28 -19.29
CA CYS A 641 -9.27 -29.19 -18.52
C CYS A 641 -8.26 -28.16 -18.00
N LEU A 642 -6.98 -28.51 -17.79
CA LEU A 642 -5.96 -27.55 -17.36
C LEU A 642 -5.49 -26.69 -18.53
N ILE A 643 -5.91 -25.42 -18.55
CA ILE A 643 -5.62 -24.50 -19.66
C ILE A 643 -4.44 -23.56 -19.38
N ALA A 644 -4.14 -23.27 -18.10
CA ALA A 644 -2.97 -22.47 -17.73
C ALA A 644 -2.50 -22.81 -16.31
N GLN A 645 -1.20 -22.66 -16.07
CA GLN A 645 -0.59 -22.89 -14.75
C GLN A 645 0.59 -21.93 -14.53
N LYS A 646 0.69 -21.36 -13.33
CA LYS A 646 1.80 -20.47 -12.95
C LYS A 646 2.10 -20.55 -11.46
N LYS A 647 3.38 -20.52 -11.08
CA LYS A 647 3.79 -20.33 -9.69
C LYS A 647 3.60 -18.86 -9.30
N VAL A 648 2.79 -18.60 -8.28
CA VAL A 648 2.39 -17.23 -7.89
C VAL A 648 2.61 -16.94 -6.40
N LEU A 649 2.58 -17.96 -5.55
CA LEU A 649 2.79 -17.76 -4.11
C LEU A 649 4.25 -17.97 -3.72
N GLU A 650 4.70 -17.22 -2.71
CA GLU A 650 6.00 -17.43 -2.09
C GLU A 650 5.96 -18.51 -0.98
N ARG A 651 4.79 -18.68 -0.33
CA ARG A 651 4.54 -19.67 0.73
C ARG A 651 3.12 -20.23 0.66
N GLY A 652 2.97 -21.51 0.97
CA GLY A 652 1.67 -22.21 1.01
C GLY A 652 0.91 -22.04 2.33
N HIS A 653 1.00 -20.86 2.97
CA HIS A 653 0.33 -20.60 4.25
C HIS A 653 -1.07 -20.03 4.07
N SER A 654 -1.24 -19.07 3.15
CA SER A 654 -2.54 -18.47 2.83
C SER A 654 -2.60 -17.99 1.38
N GLY A 655 -3.68 -18.31 0.69
CA GLY A 655 -3.99 -17.80 -0.64
C GLY A 655 -5.50 -17.81 -0.87
N ARG A 656 -6.08 -16.63 -1.07
CA ARG A 656 -7.45 -16.42 -1.54
C ARG A 656 -7.42 -15.85 -2.94
N LEU A 657 -8.43 -16.13 -3.75
CA LEU A 657 -8.49 -15.59 -5.10
C LEU A 657 -9.91 -15.32 -5.58
N PHE A 658 -10.03 -14.44 -6.57
CA PHE A 658 -11.28 -14.14 -7.27
C PHE A 658 -10.98 -13.49 -8.63
N TYR A 659 -11.94 -13.54 -9.56
CA TYR A 659 -11.88 -12.79 -10.80
C TYR A 659 -12.38 -11.35 -10.61
N ALA A 660 -11.75 -10.39 -11.29
CA ALA A 660 -12.10 -8.98 -11.23
C ALA A 660 -12.05 -8.29 -12.60
N CYS A 661 -12.68 -7.11 -12.70
CA CYS A 661 -12.71 -6.28 -13.91
C CYS A 661 -13.22 -7.04 -15.15
N ASP A 662 -14.43 -7.59 -15.05
CA ASP A 662 -15.06 -8.36 -16.12
C ASP A 662 -14.22 -9.57 -16.56
N ASP A 663 -13.76 -10.35 -15.57
CA ASP A 663 -12.88 -11.52 -15.66
C ASP A 663 -11.52 -11.29 -16.34
N ARG A 664 -11.12 -10.03 -16.53
CA ARG A 664 -9.81 -9.69 -17.10
C ARG A 664 -8.67 -9.91 -16.13
N LEU A 665 -8.93 -9.77 -14.84
CA LEU A 665 -7.95 -9.96 -13.77
C LEU A 665 -8.25 -11.19 -12.95
N ILE A 666 -7.21 -11.86 -12.49
CA ILE A 666 -7.25 -12.78 -11.36
C ILE A 666 -6.54 -12.08 -10.20
N VAL A 667 -7.24 -11.90 -9.10
CA VAL A 667 -6.72 -11.24 -7.91
C VAL A 667 -6.40 -12.29 -6.87
N ILE A 668 -5.22 -12.22 -6.28
CA ILE A 668 -4.76 -13.11 -5.21
C ILE A 668 -4.56 -12.27 -3.96
N VAL A 669 -5.19 -12.68 -2.87
CA VAL A 669 -4.98 -12.11 -1.54
C VAL A 669 -4.26 -13.14 -0.69
N GLY A 670 -3.03 -12.83 -0.31
CA GLY A 670 -2.13 -13.78 0.32
C GLY A 670 -1.20 -13.13 1.32
N MET A 671 -0.12 -13.83 1.64
CA MET A 671 0.91 -13.36 2.54
C MET A 671 2.28 -13.44 1.87
N THR A 672 3.13 -12.44 2.11
CA THR A 672 4.54 -12.43 1.70
C THR A 672 5.34 -13.46 2.49
N ARG A 673 6.57 -13.74 2.05
CA ARG A 673 7.55 -14.53 2.83
C ARG A 673 7.77 -13.99 4.25
N ASN A 674 7.60 -12.67 4.44
CA ASN A 674 7.78 -11.96 5.70
C ASN A 674 6.49 -11.93 6.54
N SER A 675 5.48 -12.72 6.18
CA SER A 675 4.17 -12.79 6.83
C SER A 675 3.41 -11.46 6.85
N SER A 676 3.61 -10.61 5.84
CA SER A 676 2.79 -9.41 5.63
C SER A 676 1.69 -9.69 4.61
N ARG A 677 0.52 -9.08 4.81
CA ARG A 677 -0.64 -9.29 3.92
C ARG A 677 -0.43 -8.54 2.62
N GLN A 678 -0.74 -9.18 1.50
CA GLN A 678 -0.58 -8.57 0.18
C GLN A 678 -1.75 -8.92 -0.74
N VAL A 679 -1.94 -8.07 -1.76
CA VAL A 679 -2.84 -8.26 -2.88
C VAL A 679 -2.02 -8.24 -4.16
N GLN A 680 -2.17 -9.27 -5.01
CA GLN A 680 -1.54 -9.39 -6.31
C GLN A 680 -2.61 -9.42 -7.40
N LEU A 681 -2.41 -8.69 -8.49
CA LEU A 681 -3.29 -8.63 -9.66
C LEU A 681 -2.55 -9.27 -10.83
N LEU A 682 -3.16 -10.29 -11.41
CA LEU A 682 -2.64 -11.00 -12.57
C LEU A 682 -3.58 -10.82 -13.76
N ASP A 683 -3.03 -10.73 -14.96
CA ASP A 683 -3.85 -10.82 -16.17
C ASP A 683 -4.43 -12.24 -16.30
N SER A 684 -5.74 -12.35 -16.52
CA SER A 684 -6.42 -13.65 -16.61
C SER A 684 -6.01 -14.48 -17.83
N SER A 685 -5.49 -13.84 -18.88
CA SER A 685 -5.18 -14.50 -20.15
C SER A 685 -3.71 -14.90 -20.22
N SER A 686 -2.79 -14.03 -19.79
CA SER A 686 -1.35 -14.33 -19.78
C SER A 686 -0.84 -14.89 -18.45
N LEU A 687 -1.61 -14.73 -17.37
CA LEU A 687 -1.15 -14.94 -15.99
C LEU A 687 0.04 -14.04 -15.59
N GLU A 688 0.40 -13.02 -16.36
CA GLU A 688 1.45 -12.07 -15.99
C GLU A 688 1.01 -11.22 -14.80
N GLU A 689 1.95 -10.94 -13.89
CA GLU A 689 1.66 -10.09 -12.73
C GLU A 689 1.65 -8.63 -13.21
N ILE A 690 0.52 -7.95 -13.02
CA ILE A 690 0.31 -6.55 -13.41
C ILE A 690 0.70 -5.62 -12.25
N TYR A 691 0.26 -5.97 -11.03
CA TYR A 691 0.44 -5.12 -9.87
C TYR A 691 0.43 -5.93 -8.57
N THR A 692 1.28 -5.56 -7.62
CA THR A 692 1.30 -6.13 -6.28
C THR A 692 1.38 -5.01 -5.25
N GLN A 693 0.54 -5.09 -4.22
CA GLN A 693 0.52 -4.15 -3.11
C GLN A 693 0.51 -4.88 -1.78
N GLN A 694 1.44 -4.53 -0.90
CA GLN A 694 1.38 -4.92 0.50
C GLN A 694 0.35 -4.05 1.22
N ILE A 695 -0.57 -4.68 1.97
CA ILE A 695 -1.64 -4.00 2.69
C ILE A 695 -1.15 -3.56 4.08
N ASP A 696 -0.66 -4.51 4.88
CA ASP A 696 -0.09 -4.26 6.19
C ASP A 696 0.68 -5.50 6.70
N SER A 697 1.14 -5.47 7.96
CA SER A 697 1.91 -6.55 8.59
C SER A 697 1.08 -7.47 9.51
N GLY A 698 -0.24 -7.57 9.30
CA GLY A 698 -1.09 -8.49 10.04
C GLY A 698 -0.78 -9.97 9.75
N THR A 699 -0.90 -10.82 10.76
CA THR A 699 -0.54 -12.25 10.66
C THR A 699 -1.68 -13.17 10.22
N GLN A 700 -2.93 -12.72 10.36
CA GLN A 700 -4.10 -13.48 9.95
C GLN A 700 -4.43 -13.22 8.48
N PRO A 701 -4.72 -14.29 7.68
CA PRO A 701 -5.20 -14.15 6.31
C PRO A 701 -6.35 -13.17 6.15
N LEU A 702 -6.34 -12.43 5.04
CA LEU A 702 -7.50 -11.63 4.65
C LEU A 702 -8.52 -12.51 3.93
N ILE A 703 -9.78 -12.22 4.22
CA ILE A 703 -10.96 -12.72 3.54
C ILE A 703 -11.41 -11.61 2.59
N PRO A 704 -11.22 -11.78 1.28
CA PRO A 704 -11.73 -10.85 0.28
C PRO A 704 -13.20 -11.10 -0.02
N PHE A 705 -13.97 -10.03 -0.16
CA PHE A 705 -15.25 -10.02 -0.85
C PHE A 705 -15.19 -8.99 -1.97
N TYR A 706 -15.49 -9.38 -3.20
CA TYR A 706 -15.45 -8.49 -4.35
C TYR A 706 -16.87 -8.24 -4.85
N ASP A 707 -17.30 -6.98 -4.84
CA ASP A 707 -18.53 -6.56 -5.50
C ASP A 707 -18.21 -6.26 -6.97
N TYR A 708 -18.72 -7.11 -7.86
CA TYR A 708 -18.45 -7.04 -9.30
C TYR A 708 -18.96 -5.72 -9.92
N ASP A 709 -20.09 -5.21 -9.45
CA ASP A 709 -20.77 -4.06 -10.06
C ASP A 709 -20.10 -2.73 -9.71
N SER A 710 -19.71 -2.56 -8.43
CA SER A 710 -18.93 -1.40 -8.00
C SER A 710 -17.43 -1.57 -8.25
N SER A 711 -16.98 -2.81 -8.45
CA SER A 711 -15.58 -3.20 -8.49
C SER A 711 -14.79 -2.87 -7.23
N VAL A 712 -15.49 -2.80 -6.10
CA VAL A 712 -14.89 -2.62 -4.79
C VAL A 712 -14.59 -3.99 -4.17
N VAL A 713 -13.34 -4.18 -3.73
CA VAL A 713 -12.95 -5.28 -2.86
C VAL A 713 -12.96 -4.83 -1.40
N PHE A 714 -13.57 -5.65 -0.55
CA PHE A 714 -13.57 -5.53 0.90
C PHE A 714 -12.62 -6.58 1.46
N LEU A 715 -11.61 -6.14 2.21
CA LEU A 715 -10.59 -6.97 2.82
C LEU A 715 -10.77 -6.94 4.33
N SER A 716 -11.18 -8.08 4.90
CA SER A 716 -11.36 -8.25 6.35
C SER A 716 -10.48 -9.38 6.87
N GLY A 717 -10.15 -9.40 8.15
CA GLY A 717 -9.40 -10.50 8.77
C GLY A 717 -10.14 -11.06 9.97
N LYS A 718 -10.08 -12.38 10.19
CA LYS A 718 -10.58 -13.00 11.42
C LYS A 718 -9.83 -12.41 12.62
N GLY A 719 -10.54 -11.93 13.62
CA GLY A 719 -9.92 -11.25 14.76
C GLY A 719 -9.52 -9.79 14.50
N SER A 720 -9.90 -9.20 13.37
CA SER A 720 -9.63 -7.79 13.05
C SER A 720 -10.80 -6.87 13.40
N ARG A 721 -10.49 -5.59 13.59
CA ARG A 721 -11.49 -4.50 13.65
C ARG A 721 -11.61 -3.73 12.34
N ILE A 722 -10.61 -3.85 11.47
CA ILE A 722 -10.46 -3.03 10.28
C ILE A 722 -11.00 -3.79 9.07
N ILE A 723 -11.80 -3.08 8.26
CA ILE A 723 -12.17 -3.45 6.89
C ILE A 723 -11.48 -2.47 5.95
N ASN A 724 -10.48 -2.95 5.21
CA ASN A 724 -9.84 -2.17 4.16
C ASN A 724 -10.66 -2.31 2.87
N MET A 725 -10.81 -1.24 2.12
CA MET A 725 -11.63 -1.22 0.91
C MET A 725 -10.87 -0.56 -0.23
N TYR A 726 -10.93 -1.17 -1.42
CA TYR A 726 -10.26 -0.68 -2.62
C TYR A 726 -11.17 -0.85 -3.84
N GLU A 727 -11.23 0.14 -4.72
CA GLU A 727 -11.77 -0.06 -6.07
C GLU A 727 -10.67 -0.62 -6.97
N ILE A 728 -10.94 -1.77 -7.60
CA ILE A 728 -10.03 -2.45 -8.51
C ILE A 728 -10.28 -1.96 -9.93
N CYS A 729 -9.21 -1.53 -10.58
CA CYS A 729 -9.18 -1.07 -11.96
C CYS A 729 -8.20 -1.92 -12.79
N TYR A 730 -8.49 -2.08 -14.09
CA TYR A 730 -7.56 -2.71 -15.03
C TYR A 730 -6.42 -1.77 -15.43
N ASP A 731 -6.63 -0.45 -15.40
CA ASP A 731 -5.57 0.53 -15.66
C ASP A 731 -4.99 1.08 -14.36
N PHE A 732 -3.76 1.59 -14.45
CA PHE A 732 -3.11 2.37 -13.41
C PHE A 732 -4.07 3.42 -12.79
N PRO A 733 -4.15 3.54 -11.45
CA PRO A 733 -3.26 2.95 -10.43
C PRO A 733 -3.67 1.55 -9.92
N TYR A 734 -4.58 0.84 -10.59
CA TYR A 734 -5.05 -0.53 -10.30
C TYR A 734 -5.81 -0.74 -8.99
N LEU A 735 -5.31 -0.27 -7.85
CA LEU A 735 -5.97 -0.31 -6.55
C LEU A 735 -6.18 1.11 -6.02
N LEU A 736 -7.41 1.60 -6.10
CA LEU A 736 -7.81 2.91 -5.58
C LEU A 736 -8.33 2.77 -4.16
N PRO A 737 -7.66 3.35 -3.13
CA PRO A 737 -8.09 3.20 -1.75
C PRO A 737 -9.38 3.97 -1.44
N LEU A 738 -10.28 3.33 -0.70
CA LEU A 738 -11.45 3.95 -0.09
C LEU A 738 -11.18 4.21 1.42
N SER A 739 -12.06 4.98 2.07
CA SER A 739 -11.98 5.19 3.52
C SER A 739 -12.17 3.86 4.27
N PRO A 740 -11.18 3.35 5.03
CA PRO A 740 -11.35 2.08 5.75
C PRO A 740 -12.37 2.22 6.88
N TYR A 741 -13.05 1.13 7.21
CA TYR A 741 -13.92 1.08 8.38
C TYR A 741 -13.20 0.45 9.58
N ILE A 742 -13.31 1.08 10.75
CA ILE A 742 -12.77 0.57 12.02
C ILE A 742 -13.92 0.31 12.97
N ALA A 743 -14.19 -0.97 13.22
CA ALA A 743 -15.25 -1.39 14.12
C ALA A 743 -14.88 -1.19 15.60
N ARG A 744 -15.91 -1.03 16.45
CA ARG A 744 -15.75 -0.86 17.91
C ARG A 744 -15.21 -2.13 18.61
N SER A 745 -15.56 -3.30 18.08
CA SER A 745 -15.17 -4.60 18.62
C SER A 745 -14.37 -5.40 17.60
N ILE A 746 -13.81 -6.52 18.02
CA ILE A 746 -13.18 -7.49 17.13
C ILE A 746 -14.29 -8.28 16.40
N GLY A 747 -14.14 -8.43 15.08
CA GLY A 747 -15.03 -9.24 14.24
C GLY A 747 -14.43 -10.61 13.94
N GLN A 748 -15.29 -11.61 13.74
CA GLN A 748 -14.91 -12.96 13.33
C GLN A 748 -15.20 -13.22 11.84
N ALA A 749 -16.29 -12.66 11.32
CA ALA A 749 -16.68 -12.82 9.92
C ALA A 749 -17.53 -11.63 9.44
N ILE A 750 -17.62 -11.48 8.12
CA ILE A 750 -18.52 -10.53 7.47
C ILE A 750 -19.25 -11.27 6.35
N ALA A 751 -20.57 -11.28 6.41
CA ALA A 751 -21.43 -11.91 5.41
C ALA A 751 -22.07 -10.81 4.54
N PHE A 752 -21.75 -10.81 3.25
CA PHE A 752 -22.22 -9.79 2.30
C PHE A 752 -23.47 -10.25 1.57
N HIS A 753 -24.39 -9.31 1.34
CA HIS A 753 -25.62 -9.54 0.59
C HIS A 753 -25.41 -9.47 -0.93
N ASN A 754 -26.28 -10.15 -1.66
CA ASN A 754 -26.45 -9.95 -3.10
C ASN A 754 -26.88 -8.51 -3.41
N LYS A 755 -26.51 -8.03 -4.61
CA LYS A 755 -26.78 -6.65 -5.04
C LYS A 755 -28.27 -6.26 -4.99
N LYS A 756 -29.16 -7.22 -5.29
CA LYS A 756 -30.63 -7.05 -5.22
C LYS A 756 -31.17 -6.55 -3.87
N MET A 757 -30.40 -6.71 -2.79
CA MET A 757 -30.81 -6.32 -1.43
C MET A 757 -30.40 -4.89 -1.06
N CYS A 758 -29.64 -4.21 -1.92
CA CYS A 758 -29.17 -2.86 -1.67
C CYS A 758 -30.25 -1.82 -1.99
N ASP A 759 -30.39 -0.81 -1.13
CA ASP A 759 -31.28 0.33 -1.38
C ASP A 759 -30.59 1.38 -2.27
N VAL A 760 -30.79 1.27 -3.58
CA VAL A 760 -30.15 2.15 -4.56
C VAL A 760 -30.55 3.62 -4.42
N MET A 761 -31.75 3.91 -3.90
CA MET A 761 -32.23 5.28 -3.70
C MET A 761 -31.57 5.93 -2.47
N ALA A 762 -31.23 5.13 -1.46
CA ALA A 762 -30.38 5.56 -0.37
C ALA A 762 -28.88 5.65 -0.74
N VAL A 763 -28.53 5.44 -2.02
CA VAL A 763 -27.16 5.38 -2.54
C VAL A 763 -26.32 4.34 -1.80
N GLU A 764 -26.98 3.24 -1.42
CA GLU A 764 -26.36 2.08 -0.80
C GLU A 764 -25.83 1.16 -1.90
N PHE A 765 -24.50 1.01 -1.98
CA PHE A 765 -23.89 0.14 -2.99
C PHE A 765 -23.58 -1.25 -2.46
N GLN A 766 -23.49 -1.42 -1.14
CA GLN A 766 -23.29 -2.74 -0.55
C GLN A 766 -23.91 -2.82 0.86
N ARG A 767 -24.43 -4.00 1.20
CA ARG A 767 -24.92 -4.37 2.53
C ARG A 767 -24.18 -5.61 3.04
N ALA A 768 -23.92 -5.64 4.33
CA ALA A 768 -23.34 -6.81 4.97
C ALA A 768 -23.80 -6.97 6.43
N TRP A 769 -23.51 -8.13 7.00
CA TRP A 769 -23.64 -8.40 8.43
C TRP A 769 -22.28 -8.75 8.98
N ARG A 770 -21.87 -8.03 10.03
CA ARG A 770 -20.61 -8.25 10.73
C ARG A 770 -20.87 -9.07 11.99
N ILE A 771 -20.20 -10.21 12.09
CA ILE A 771 -20.33 -11.14 13.21
C ILE A 771 -19.17 -10.87 14.17
N SER A 772 -19.49 -10.53 15.41
CA SER A 772 -18.56 -10.58 16.54
C SER A 772 -18.84 -11.81 17.40
N GLU A 773 -18.13 -12.01 18.50
CA GLU A 773 -18.45 -13.10 19.43
C GLU A 773 -19.78 -12.88 20.19
N LYS A 774 -20.26 -11.64 20.28
CA LYS A 774 -21.41 -11.25 21.11
C LYS A 774 -22.56 -10.62 20.34
N THR A 775 -22.33 -10.19 19.12
CA THR A 775 -23.30 -9.45 18.32
C THR A 775 -23.23 -9.78 16.84
N ILE A 776 -24.34 -9.61 16.15
CA ILE A 776 -24.40 -9.54 14.68
C ILE A 776 -24.91 -8.15 14.32
N GLU A 777 -24.05 -7.34 13.71
CA GLU A 777 -24.28 -5.92 13.40
C GLU A 777 -24.48 -5.73 11.90
N GLN A 778 -25.55 -5.03 11.50
CA GLN A 778 -25.74 -4.66 10.11
C GLN A 778 -24.77 -3.54 9.68
N LEU A 779 -24.11 -3.75 8.55
CA LEU A 779 -23.24 -2.79 7.88
C LEU A 779 -23.89 -2.33 6.58
N VAL A 780 -24.02 -1.02 6.41
CA VAL A 780 -24.60 -0.41 5.22
C VAL A 780 -23.60 0.59 4.64
N PHE A 781 -23.10 0.31 3.43
CA PHE A 781 -22.09 1.10 2.74
C PHE A 781 -22.75 2.04 1.72
N ARG A 782 -22.58 3.35 1.91
CA ARG A 782 -23.23 4.39 1.10
C ARG A 782 -22.23 5.36 0.51
N VAL A 783 -22.60 6.01 -0.59
CA VAL A 783 -21.85 7.14 -1.13
C VAL A 783 -22.66 8.43 -0.91
N PRO A 784 -22.09 9.47 -0.27
CA PRO A 784 -22.80 10.72 -0.06
C PRO A 784 -23.08 11.41 -1.40
N ARG A 785 -24.36 11.70 -1.67
CA ARG A 785 -24.85 12.43 -2.85
C ARG A 785 -25.86 13.49 -2.43
N VAL A 786 -25.83 14.62 -3.14
CA VAL A 786 -26.68 15.80 -2.87
C VAL A 786 -28.13 15.57 -3.33
N LYS A 787 -28.33 14.97 -4.50
CA LYS A 787 -29.66 14.72 -5.08
C LYS A 787 -30.03 13.24 -4.95
N LYS A 788 -30.73 12.88 -3.87
CA LYS A 788 -31.14 11.47 -3.60
C LYS A 788 -32.45 11.06 -4.29
N ASP A 789 -33.21 12.04 -4.79
CA ASP A 789 -34.49 11.79 -5.49
C ASP A 789 -34.32 11.27 -6.92
N LEU A 790 -33.07 11.25 -7.42
CA LEU A 790 -32.72 10.76 -8.75
C LEU A 790 -31.86 9.50 -8.66
N PHE A 791 -32.06 8.59 -9.60
CA PHE A 791 -31.25 7.39 -9.71
C PHE A 791 -29.81 7.72 -10.15
N GLN A 792 -28.83 7.23 -9.37
CA GLN A 792 -27.39 7.48 -9.57
C GLN A 792 -26.79 6.45 -10.55
N SER A 793 -27.06 6.59 -11.85
CA SER A 793 -26.62 5.63 -12.88
C SER A 793 -25.10 5.53 -13.04
N ASP A 794 -24.34 6.50 -12.54
CA ASP A 794 -22.87 6.47 -12.51
C ASP A 794 -22.34 5.49 -11.44
N LEU A 795 -23.04 5.34 -10.32
CA LEU A 795 -22.69 4.43 -9.23
C LEU A 795 -23.28 3.02 -9.43
N PHE A 796 -24.46 2.95 -10.02
CA PHE A 796 -25.22 1.73 -10.23
C PHE A 796 -25.33 1.41 -11.73
N PRO A 797 -24.29 0.79 -12.33
CA PRO A 797 -24.45 0.18 -13.65
C PRO A 797 -25.45 -0.98 -13.58
N ASP A 798 -25.84 -1.52 -14.74
CA ASP A 798 -26.63 -2.76 -14.77
C ASP A 798 -25.89 -3.85 -13.97
N ALA A 799 -26.57 -4.37 -12.95
CA ALA A 799 -26.01 -5.27 -11.97
C ALA A 799 -25.92 -6.68 -12.54
N LEU A 800 -24.83 -7.39 -12.23
CA LEU A 800 -24.68 -8.80 -12.56
C LEU A 800 -25.74 -9.61 -11.80
N VAL A 801 -26.60 -10.33 -12.55
CA VAL A 801 -27.64 -11.17 -11.96
C VAL A 801 -27.00 -12.44 -11.42
N THR A 802 -26.68 -12.43 -10.13
CA THR A 802 -26.16 -13.62 -9.41
C THR A 802 -27.25 -14.46 -8.76
N TRP A 803 -28.49 -13.98 -8.75
CA TRP A 803 -29.61 -14.58 -8.00
C TRP A 803 -30.61 -15.37 -8.86
N ARG A 804 -30.34 -15.54 -10.15
CA ARG A 804 -31.12 -16.41 -11.05
C ARG A 804 -30.17 -17.20 -11.95
N PRO A 805 -30.43 -18.50 -12.16
CA PRO A 805 -29.60 -19.31 -13.03
C PRO A 805 -29.89 -18.95 -14.50
N VAL A 806 -28.84 -18.94 -15.32
CA VAL A 806 -28.91 -18.68 -16.77
C VAL A 806 -29.00 -20.00 -17.56
N MET A 807 -28.52 -21.09 -16.96
CA MET A 807 -28.55 -22.43 -17.54
C MET A 807 -28.72 -23.51 -16.47
N THR A 808 -29.00 -24.74 -16.89
CA THR A 808 -29.02 -25.90 -16.00
C THR A 808 -27.65 -26.58 -15.92
N ALA A 809 -27.47 -27.47 -14.95
CA ALA A 809 -26.28 -28.31 -14.86
C ALA A 809 -26.02 -29.10 -16.16
N GLU A 810 -27.05 -29.72 -16.73
CA GLU A 810 -26.96 -30.53 -17.95
C GLU A 810 -26.56 -29.69 -19.17
N GLU A 811 -27.16 -28.50 -19.33
CA GLU A 811 -26.80 -27.58 -20.40
C GLU A 811 -25.33 -27.16 -20.31
N TRP A 812 -24.85 -26.84 -19.11
CA TRP A 812 -23.45 -26.48 -18.89
C TRP A 812 -22.50 -27.64 -19.17
N LEU A 813 -22.84 -28.85 -18.70
CA LEU A 813 -22.07 -30.08 -18.93
C LEU A 813 -22.01 -30.47 -20.42
N SER A 814 -23.05 -30.14 -21.20
CA SER A 814 -23.07 -30.33 -22.65
C SER A 814 -22.16 -29.36 -23.41
N GLY A 815 -21.53 -28.40 -22.72
CA GLY A 815 -20.64 -27.40 -23.31
C GLY A 815 -21.32 -26.09 -23.72
N SER A 816 -22.53 -25.80 -23.22
CA SER A 816 -23.23 -24.55 -23.53
C SER A 816 -22.46 -23.32 -23.02
N MET A 817 -22.30 -22.32 -23.89
CA MET A 817 -21.61 -21.06 -23.61
C MET A 817 -22.57 -19.87 -23.66
N LYS A 818 -23.43 -19.76 -22.64
CA LYS A 818 -24.29 -18.57 -22.48
C LYS A 818 -23.52 -17.46 -21.77
N THR A 819 -23.91 -16.22 -22.03
CA THR A 819 -23.32 -15.04 -21.41
C THR A 819 -24.01 -14.67 -20.09
N PRO A 820 -23.31 -14.03 -19.14
CA PRO A 820 -23.92 -13.48 -17.93
C PRO A 820 -25.06 -12.49 -18.24
N GLN A 821 -26.08 -12.47 -17.38
CA GLN A 821 -27.20 -11.53 -17.48
C GLN A 821 -26.96 -10.30 -16.60
N PHE A 822 -27.37 -9.14 -17.10
CA PHE A 822 -27.27 -7.86 -16.40
C PHE A 822 -28.64 -7.18 -16.36
N GLU A 823 -28.99 -6.61 -15.22
CA GLU A 823 -30.26 -5.91 -15.03
C GLU A 823 -30.08 -4.58 -14.31
N SER A 824 -30.85 -3.58 -14.74
CA SER A 824 -30.87 -2.29 -14.06
C SER A 824 -31.58 -2.41 -12.71
N LEU A 825 -30.95 -1.92 -11.65
CA LEU A 825 -31.58 -1.84 -10.31
C LEU A 825 -32.43 -0.58 -10.12
N LYS A 826 -32.61 0.21 -11.19
CA LYS A 826 -33.39 1.44 -11.15
C LYS A 826 -34.88 1.13 -10.87
N PRO A 827 -35.50 1.78 -9.87
CA PRO A 827 -36.94 1.67 -9.66
C PRO A 827 -37.75 2.31 -10.79
N ASP A 828 -38.92 1.73 -11.08
CA ASP A 828 -39.85 2.25 -12.09
C ASP A 828 -40.31 3.68 -11.77
N GLY A 829 -40.41 4.52 -12.81
CA GLY A 829 -40.87 5.91 -12.67
C GLY A 829 -39.82 6.93 -12.16
N VAL A 830 -38.60 6.50 -11.80
CA VAL A 830 -37.54 7.40 -11.28
C VAL A 830 -36.71 8.02 -12.41
N GLY A 831 -36.46 9.33 -12.36
CA GLY A 831 -35.58 10.04 -13.30
C GLY A 831 -34.10 9.66 -13.16
N ILE A 832 -33.34 9.69 -14.26
CA ILE A 832 -31.88 9.42 -14.26
C ILE A 832 -31.14 10.75 -14.12
N LEU A 833 -30.08 10.80 -13.31
CA LEU A 833 -29.15 11.92 -13.33
C LEU A 833 -28.46 11.98 -14.70
N ALA A 834 -28.75 13.01 -15.51
CA ALA A 834 -28.12 13.18 -16.81
C ALA A 834 -26.59 13.24 -16.66
N GLN A 835 -25.89 12.26 -17.22
CA GLN A 835 -24.43 12.35 -17.35
C GLN A 835 -24.13 13.51 -18.30
N SER A 836 -23.23 14.41 -17.92
CA SER A 836 -22.61 15.32 -18.88
C SER A 836 -22.02 14.47 -20.00
N ALA A 837 -22.59 14.56 -21.20
CA ALA A 837 -22.18 13.73 -22.31
C ALA A 837 -20.66 13.85 -22.54
N PRO A 838 -19.95 12.76 -22.83
CA PRO A 838 -18.62 12.89 -23.40
C PRO A 838 -18.75 13.70 -24.70
N LEU A 839 -17.87 14.67 -24.91
CA LEU A 839 -17.70 15.36 -26.18
C LEU A 839 -17.26 14.32 -27.23
N SER A 840 -18.21 13.62 -27.85
CA SER A 840 -17.94 12.82 -29.04
C SER A 840 -19.02 13.03 -30.11
N SER A 841 -18.51 13.34 -31.31
CA SER A 841 -19.15 13.29 -32.62
C SER A 841 -20.42 14.12 -32.86
N ARG A 842 -20.24 15.42 -33.15
CA ARG A 842 -20.95 16.01 -34.30
C ARG A 842 -20.19 15.63 -35.56
N VAL A 843 -20.43 14.41 -36.06
CA VAL A 843 -20.16 14.06 -37.46
C VAL A 843 -21.37 13.31 -37.97
N SER A 844 -22.29 14.05 -38.61
CA SER A 844 -23.10 13.54 -39.71
C SER A 844 -23.87 14.69 -40.35
N SER A 845 -23.29 15.28 -41.39
CA SER A 845 -24.01 15.87 -42.54
C SER A 845 -23.07 16.68 -43.43
N ALA A 846 -22.06 16.00 -44.00
CA ALA A 846 -21.14 16.42 -45.07
C ALA A 846 -20.07 15.33 -45.10
N GLU A 847 -19.82 14.49 -46.10
CA GLU A 847 -20.10 14.53 -47.53
C GLU A 847 -20.25 13.07 -48.01
N LYS A 848 -21.39 12.76 -48.66
CA LYS A 848 -21.31 11.96 -49.87
C LYS A 848 -20.68 12.89 -50.91
N ILE A 849 -19.40 12.72 -51.22
CA ILE A 849 -18.74 13.08 -52.50
C ILE A 849 -17.26 12.67 -52.38
N CYS A 850 -16.73 12.16 -53.49
CA CYS A 850 -15.31 11.90 -53.76
C CYS A 850 -14.68 10.61 -53.22
N ASN A 851 -15.07 9.50 -53.84
CA ASN A 851 -14.11 8.48 -54.26
C ASN A 851 -13.38 8.95 -55.52
N SER A 852 -12.09 9.30 -55.44
CA SER A 852 -11.11 9.02 -56.51
C SER A 852 -9.67 9.38 -56.10
N LYS A 853 -8.79 8.37 -56.19
CA LYS A 853 -7.33 8.35 -56.45
C LYS A 853 -6.57 9.70 -56.44
N ILE A 854 -5.41 9.73 -55.76
CA ILE A 854 -4.06 10.06 -56.31
C ILE A 854 -2.96 9.90 -55.22
N LYS A 855 -1.74 9.67 -55.72
CA LYS A 855 -0.47 9.17 -55.14
C LYS A 855 0.20 10.06 -54.07
N ALA A 856 1.10 9.44 -53.28
CA ALA A 856 2.22 10.07 -52.55
C ALA A 856 3.29 10.65 -53.52
N PRO A 857 4.41 11.32 -53.11
CA PRO A 857 4.91 11.64 -51.74
C PRO A 857 5.45 13.10 -51.58
N LEU A 858 5.82 13.53 -50.34
CA LEU A 858 7.11 14.19 -50.00
C LEU A 858 7.14 14.80 -48.58
N GLU A 859 8.33 14.74 -47.99
CA GLU A 859 8.77 15.37 -46.73
C GLU A 859 8.66 16.90 -46.72
N LYS A 860 8.35 17.49 -45.55
CA LYS A 860 8.99 18.72 -45.07
C LYS A 860 8.76 18.96 -43.58
N GLN A 861 9.87 19.26 -42.89
CA GLN A 861 9.93 19.79 -41.53
C GLN A 861 9.10 21.07 -41.39
N MET A 862 8.40 21.23 -40.25
CA MET A 862 7.90 22.53 -39.82
C MET A 862 8.12 22.72 -38.31
N THR A 863 8.84 23.80 -38.03
CA THR A 863 9.28 24.29 -36.72
C THR A 863 8.18 25.07 -36.00
N GLY A 864 8.27 25.09 -34.67
CA GLY A 864 7.34 25.77 -33.78
C GLY A 864 7.34 27.28 -33.97
N ARG A 865 6.20 27.81 -34.43
CA ARG A 865 5.63 29.15 -34.14
C ARG A 865 4.44 29.37 -35.05
N LYS A 866 3.26 28.86 -34.65
CA LYS A 866 1.92 29.31 -35.07
C LYS A 866 0.83 28.47 -34.36
N VAL A 867 0.62 28.75 -33.08
CA VAL A 867 -0.59 28.32 -32.34
C VAL A 867 -1.26 29.50 -31.60
N VAL A 868 -0.65 30.69 -31.60
CA VAL A 868 -1.13 31.84 -30.80
C VAL A 868 -1.95 32.85 -31.63
N HIS A 869 -2.50 32.47 -32.79
CA HIS A 869 -3.33 33.37 -33.59
C HIS A 869 -4.65 32.78 -34.09
N CYS A 870 -5.10 31.66 -33.51
CA CYS A 870 -6.38 31.02 -33.88
C CYS A 870 -7.47 31.13 -32.80
N TRP A 871 -7.24 31.89 -31.72
CA TRP A 871 -8.17 31.99 -30.58
C TRP A 871 -8.89 33.34 -30.46
N SER A 872 -8.74 34.27 -31.40
CA SER A 872 -9.31 35.62 -31.30
C SER A 872 -10.30 36.00 -32.40
N THR A 873 -10.86 35.03 -33.15
CA THR A 873 -11.74 35.35 -34.29
C THR A 873 -13.01 34.50 -34.37
N LYS A 874 -13.56 34.07 -33.22
CA LYS A 874 -14.82 33.29 -33.17
C LYS A 874 -15.72 33.63 -31.97
N ILE A 875 -15.86 34.91 -31.65
CA ILE A 875 -16.98 35.41 -30.85
C ILE A 875 -17.49 36.70 -31.50
N GLU A 876 -18.33 36.54 -32.51
CA GLU A 876 -19.27 37.57 -32.93
C GLU A 876 -20.64 36.93 -33.06
N GLY A 877 -21.62 37.49 -32.36
CA GLY A 877 -23.05 37.22 -32.54
C GLY A 877 -23.63 36.12 -31.66
N LEU A 878 -23.87 36.42 -30.38
CA LEU A 878 -25.00 35.90 -29.58
C LEU A 878 -25.27 36.90 -28.44
N THR A 879 -26.36 37.65 -28.55
CA THR A 879 -26.89 38.58 -27.55
C THR A 879 -27.42 37.83 -26.33
N ALA A 880 -27.02 38.24 -25.13
CA ALA A 880 -27.51 37.71 -23.86
C ALA A 880 -28.87 38.33 -23.51
N THR A 881 -29.87 37.49 -23.23
CA THR A 881 -31.10 37.89 -22.53
C THR A 881 -30.85 37.80 -21.03
N GLN A 882 -30.50 38.92 -20.43
CA GLN A 882 -30.38 39.09 -18.99
C GLN A 882 -31.20 40.31 -18.60
N ASP A 883 -32.49 40.12 -18.38
CA ASP A 883 -33.39 41.01 -17.64
C ASP A 883 -34.62 40.16 -17.28
N ASP A 884 -34.76 39.85 -15.98
CA ASP A 884 -35.99 39.46 -15.24
C ASP A 884 -35.66 38.52 -14.06
N MET A 885 -34.96 39.04 -13.05
CA MET A 885 -35.09 38.55 -11.67
C MET A 885 -34.97 39.78 -10.75
N GLU A 886 -36.13 40.25 -10.27
CA GLU A 886 -36.24 41.33 -9.29
C GLU A 886 -35.47 40.98 -7.99
N GLY A 887 -34.72 41.97 -7.50
CA GLY A 887 -34.03 41.91 -6.21
C GLY A 887 -34.99 42.14 -5.05
N VAL A 888 -34.74 41.44 -3.95
CA VAL A 888 -35.51 41.53 -2.70
C VAL A 888 -35.17 42.84 -1.98
N SER A 889 -36.19 43.56 -1.48
CA SER A 889 -36.05 44.91 -0.90
C SER A 889 -35.27 44.94 0.42
N GLU A 890 -34.53 46.03 0.66
CA GLU A 890 -33.64 46.26 1.81
C GLU A 890 -34.32 46.18 3.20
N GLN A 891 -35.65 46.20 3.28
CA GLN A 891 -36.37 46.03 4.56
C GLN A 891 -36.26 44.60 5.14
N GLU A 892 -35.98 43.57 4.32
CA GLU A 892 -35.75 42.21 4.83
C GLU A 892 -34.34 41.98 5.41
N TRP A 893 -33.41 42.91 5.19
CA TRP A 893 -32.06 42.81 5.76
C TRP A 893 -31.99 43.28 7.23
N ALA A 894 -32.94 44.09 7.70
CA ALA A 894 -32.87 44.74 9.01
C ALA A 894 -33.39 43.90 10.18
N GLU A 895 -34.27 42.90 9.95
CA GLU A 895 -34.81 42.04 11.03
C GLU A 895 -33.92 40.83 11.37
N ALA A 896 -32.69 40.85 10.87
CA ALA A 896 -31.79 39.71 10.86
C ALA A 896 -30.38 40.03 11.42
N SER A 897 -30.28 41.06 12.27
CA SER A 897 -29.10 41.43 13.08
C SER A 897 -29.23 40.94 14.52
#